data_AF-A0A1G5Y2L3-F1
#
_entry.id   AF-A0A1G5Y2L3-F1
#
_cell.length_a   1.000
_cell.length_b   1.000
_cell.length_c   1.000
_cell.angle_alpha   90.00
_cell.angle_beta   90.00
_cell.angle_gamma   90.00
#
_symmetry.space_group_name_H-M   'P 1'
#
loop_
_entity.id
_entity.type
_entity.pdbx_description
1 polymer ?
#
loop_
_entity_poly.entity_id
_entity_poly.type
_entity_poly.pdbx_seq_one_letter_code
_entity_poly.pdbx_strand_id
1 'polypeptide(L)'
;MSQTPNANIFGTKPFFEIFGLIPEDYDSVSVSRTKLSTRAKNRLLRSNVRSVCDLIKLRPCDLEKLSSLGKITLDEIISYVASLEGKEISALVEDERKAIDNGWPEGEPNHKAFYEIYGIEPQFYEIKSISEFSFSRRLENRFERLNIKTVADLLRMSISDFSGLSGFGRTSQAELNDFFLTLSNKEETIELKYADSPVEGFIKAYSDDTEIRSALMGLKRCENMSVGDFVDFYNKTTNPNMEHIADFINWCHFDVQEDVSFILRVIEKNEKWKTILQLRSQKKTLEAVGNELGVTRERARQLEKKAQSYFDRWVVSSRILWKVFAIRGGDTVLTPTELSEYFGTYNDVFVYLLKNSEICKDYYDGYTDAFIMGDLSLAERAQEYIDSLSETFKVSDKNKLLNIGTEEYGIPNELLERTLDESYSRTGEVYHRHRLVLKKIYLETLDRYYPNGMHIYDTKVLEEFKGKVEENYGISMADKSDRSIISILFNNGILCGRGRYKLNKGHFISPRLKDCIEKYIDESVQPIVLVGAVFETFEEELLEEGIDNKYFLQGILRDLYDERWFFKRDYIAKDQSVTTVYTSIVNFIKHSKYPVSKEDIIREFPGLTEIVLQMAVSDNNVINLFGTYIHSDSVRLSDSEKTFLRSVLEDYLSQRSFIHVKDIFPVIMAKNPTVLSNNYIMFSFGLFSLLEYLFRDEFTFSRPYISKDEMQIDKARDIIDAMIADNEIISISEIQSVAREYHFQIYSILDFIDSCNGVSLLINSSQIMHIDATGVNKDVVSSIEKMIMDEITQTVPVAKLECISRFPTINVPWTDWLIYSALKKWGTQLEVAPSSEKYKQSFPVVSPKGHMSLDNLSEIDKMIPGKIFVADDLDNIDDLISDYILDEGY
;
A
#
# COMPACT_ATOMS: atom_id res chain seq x y z
N MET A 1 -15.75 -55.22 -38.14
CA MET A 1 -15.81 -56.12 -39.30
C MET A 1 -15.27 -57.49 -38.89
N SER A 2 -16.17 -58.38 -38.49
CA SER A 2 -16.04 -59.84 -38.58
C SER A 2 -17.47 -60.38 -38.54
N GLN A 3 -17.74 -61.35 -39.39
CA GLN A 3 -19.03 -61.57 -40.03
C GLN A 3 -20.10 -62.11 -39.08
N THR A 4 -21.27 -61.46 -39.10
CA THR A 4 -22.56 -62.03 -38.70
C THR A 4 -22.91 -63.22 -39.59
N PRO A 5 -23.22 -64.41 -39.05
CA PRO A 5 -23.87 -65.44 -39.82
C PRO A 5 -25.31 -65.02 -40.13
N ASN A 6 -25.70 -65.18 -41.39
CA ASN A 6 -27.01 -64.85 -41.96
C ASN A 6 -28.20 -65.30 -41.10
N ALA A 7 -29.05 -64.34 -40.73
CA ALA A 7 -30.27 -64.49 -39.94
C ALA A 7 -31.44 -65.16 -40.70
N ASN A 8 -31.19 -66.08 -41.63
CA ASN A 8 -32.25 -66.67 -42.46
C ASN A 8 -32.24 -68.22 -42.54
N ILE A 9 -31.54 -68.89 -41.61
CA ILE A 9 -31.48 -70.37 -41.53
C ILE A 9 -32.15 -70.92 -40.24
N PHE A 10 -32.43 -70.08 -39.24
CA PHE A 10 -32.90 -70.53 -37.91
C PHE A 10 -34.43 -70.72 -37.78
N GLY A 11 -35.20 -70.60 -38.87
CA GLY A 11 -36.67 -70.63 -38.79
C GLY A 11 -37.33 -72.01 -39.00
N THR A 12 -36.63 -73.01 -39.55
CA THR A 12 -37.30 -74.20 -40.10
C THR A 12 -36.83 -75.54 -39.53
N LYS A 13 -35.69 -75.60 -38.84
CA LYS A 13 -35.12 -76.83 -38.28
C LYS A 13 -35.09 -76.83 -36.74
N PRO A 14 -35.24 -78.00 -36.08
CA PRO A 14 -35.05 -78.12 -34.64
C PRO A 14 -33.63 -77.77 -34.19
N PHE A 15 -33.47 -77.36 -32.95
CA PHE A 15 -32.17 -77.02 -32.36
C PHE A 15 -31.12 -78.13 -32.48
N PHE A 16 -31.51 -79.40 -32.33
CA PHE A 16 -30.58 -80.52 -32.42
C PHE A 16 -30.00 -80.67 -33.84
N GLU A 17 -30.77 -80.40 -34.90
CA GLU A 17 -30.24 -80.39 -36.27
C GLU A 17 -29.37 -79.17 -36.55
N ILE A 18 -29.68 -78.03 -35.92
CA ILE A 18 -28.95 -76.77 -36.10
C ILE A 18 -27.55 -76.86 -35.49
N PHE A 19 -27.43 -77.48 -34.32
CA PHE A 19 -26.19 -77.54 -33.54
C PHE A 19 -25.55 -78.94 -33.51
N GLY A 20 -26.01 -79.87 -34.36
CA GLY A 20 -25.44 -81.22 -34.46
C GLY A 20 -25.53 -82.06 -33.19
N LEU A 21 -26.59 -81.89 -32.39
CA LEU A 21 -26.80 -82.58 -31.12
C LEU A 21 -27.60 -83.87 -31.32
N ILE A 22 -27.35 -84.88 -30.49
CA ILE A 22 -28.13 -86.13 -30.45
C ILE A 22 -29.13 -86.02 -29.29
N PRO A 23 -30.46 -85.94 -29.52
CA PRO A 23 -31.41 -85.68 -28.43
C PRO A 23 -31.42 -86.71 -27.31
N GLU A 24 -31.21 -87.99 -27.63
CA GLU A 24 -31.23 -89.11 -26.70
C GLU A 24 -30.18 -88.97 -25.58
N ASP A 25 -29.07 -88.30 -25.89
CA ASP A 25 -27.97 -88.04 -24.95
C ASP A 25 -28.35 -87.08 -23.81
N TYR A 26 -29.44 -86.32 -23.97
CA TYR A 26 -29.86 -85.26 -23.03
C TYR A 26 -31.18 -85.58 -22.30
N ASP A 27 -31.68 -86.81 -22.40
CA ASP A 27 -32.98 -87.19 -21.85
C ASP A 27 -33.01 -87.13 -20.30
N SER A 28 -31.87 -87.40 -19.67
CA SER A 28 -31.71 -87.35 -18.21
C SER A 28 -31.45 -85.94 -17.64
N VAL A 29 -31.23 -84.93 -18.48
CA VAL A 29 -30.87 -83.57 -18.03
C VAL A 29 -32.12 -82.71 -17.91
N SER A 30 -32.51 -82.33 -16.69
CA SER A 30 -33.72 -81.53 -16.45
C SER A 30 -33.51 -80.05 -16.78
N VAL A 31 -34.47 -79.41 -17.46
CA VAL A 31 -34.47 -77.96 -17.71
C VAL A 31 -34.34 -77.15 -16.41
N SER A 32 -34.93 -77.63 -15.30
CA SER A 32 -34.84 -76.96 -14.00
C SER A 32 -33.41 -76.85 -13.46
N ARG A 33 -32.52 -77.74 -13.90
CA ARG A 33 -31.12 -77.86 -13.45
C ARG A 33 -30.10 -77.20 -14.38
N THR A 34 -30.56 -76.61 -15.48
CA THR A 34 -29.70 -75.90 -16.45
C THR A 34 -29.18 -74.57 -15.90
N LYS A 35 -28.25 -73.91 -16.60
CA LYS A 35 -27.75 -72.55 -16.25
C LYS A 35 -28.68 -71.41 -16.72
N LEU A 36 -29.84 -71.76 -17.29
CA LEU A 36 -30.84 -70.79 -17.72
C LEU A 36 -31.41 -69.98 -16.54
N SER A 37 -31.79 -68.73 -16.80
CA SER A 37 -32.43 -67.85 -15.84
C SER A 37 -33.71 -68.47 -15.29
N THR A 38 -34.07 -68.11 -14.05
CA THR A 38 -35.33 -68.54 -13.42
C THR A 38 -36.55 -68.22 -14.30
N ARG A 39 -36.49 -67.14 -15.09
CA ARG A 39 -37.52 -66.77 -16.06
C ARG A 39 -37.58 -67.76 -17.22
N ALA A 40 -36.45 -68.08 -17.85
CA ALA A 40 -36.39 -69.07 -18.93
C ALA A 40 -36.87 -70.46 -18.46
N LYS A 41 -36.35 -70.93 -17.32
CA LYS A 41 -36.74 -72.22 -16.71
C LYS A 41 -38.24 -72.33 -16.45
N ASN A 42 -38.81 -71.33 -15.77
CA ASN A 42 -40.24 -71.36 -15.45
C ASN A 42 -41.13 -71.31 -16.70
N ARG A 43 -40.68 -70.71 -17.80
CA ARG A 43 -41.45 -70.64 -19.05
C ARG A 43 -41.40 -71.94 -19.84
N LEU A 44 -40.23 -72.56 -19.91
CA LEU A 44 -40.05 -73.89 -20.50
C LEU A 44 -40.86 -74.95 -19.75
N LEU A 45 -40.77 -74.98 -18.41
CA LEU A 45 -41.51 -75.92 -17.58
C LEU A 45 -43.04 -75.75 -17.71
N ARG A 46 -43.54 -74.51 -17.77
CA ARG A 46 -44.97 -74.23 -18.00
C ARG A 46 -45.45 -74.65 -19.39
N SER A 47 -44.54 -74.77 -20.35
CA SER A 47 -44.82 -75.21 -21.72
C SER A 47 -44.54 -76.71 -21.91
N ASN A 48 -44.43 -77.43 -20.80
CA ASN A 48 -44.18 -78.87 -20.72
C ASN A 48 -42.84 -79.33 -21.33
N VAL A 49 -41.85 -78.43 -21.41
CA VAL A 49 -40.46 -78.74 -21.76
C VAL A 49 -39.72 -79.03 -20.46
N ARG A 50 -39.48 -80.30 -20.16
CA ARG A 50 -38.97 -80.75 -18.85
C ARG A 50 -37.51 -81.18 -18.90
N SER A 51 -37.04 -81.70 -20.02
CA SER A 51 -35.65 -82.09 -20.24
C SER A 51 -34.95 -81.22 -21.30
N VAL A 52 -33.62 -81.25 -21.32
CA VAL A 52 -32.82 -80.63 -22.38
C VAL A 52 -33.07 -81.35 -23.71
N CYS A 53 -33.35 -82.66 -23.69
CA CYS A 53 -33.87 -83.41 -24.84
C CYS A 53 -35.17 -82.79 -25.40
N ASP A 54 -36.15 -82.46 -24.54
CA ASP A 54 -37.38 -81.78 -24.97
C ASP A 54 -37.07 -80.42 -25.59
N LEU A 55 -36.12 -79.68 -25.01
CA LEU A 55 -35.75 -78.33 -25.45
C LEU A 55 -35.10 -78.34 -26.83
N ILE A 56 -34.13 -79.24 -27.08
CA ILE A 56 -33.39 -79.26 -28.35
C ILE A 56 -34.20 -79.87 -29.51
N LYS A 57 -35.32 -80.55 -29.22
CA LYS A 57 -36.30 -80.99 -30.22
C LYS A 57 -37.20 -79.86 -30.74
N LEU A 58 -37.22 -78.71 -30.08
CA LEU A 58 -38.00 -77.55 -30.51
C LEU A 58 -37.28 -76.76 -31.62
N ARG A 59 -38.05 -76.05 -32.43
CA ARG A 59 -37.52 -75.03 -33.36
C ARG A 59 -37.47 -73.67 -32.66
N PRO A 60 -36.54 -72.77 -33.03
CA PRO A 60 -36.53 -71.40 -32.51
C PRO A 60 -37.89 -70.68 -32.65
N CYS A 61 -38.58 -70.88 -33.77
CA CYS A 61 -39.91 -70.31 -34.02
C CYS A 61 -41.02 -70.89 -33.13
N ASP A 62 -40.83 -72.08 -32.54
CA ASP A 62 -41.79 -72.67 -31.59
C ASP A 62 -41.67 -71.98 -30.22
N LEU A 63 -40.47 -71.49 -29.86
CA LEU A 63 -40.25 -70.71 -28.63
C LEU A 63 -40.81 -69.28 -28.73
N GLU A 64 -40.79 -68.67 -29.92
CA GLU A 64 -41.40 -67.36 -30.17
C GLU A 64 -42.93 -67.37 -29.99
N LYS A 65 -43.57 -68.53 -30.20
CA LYS A 65 -45.02 -68.70 -30.00
C LYS A 65 -45.42 -68.87 -28.53
N LEU A 66 -44.46 -69.05 -27.62
CA LEU A 66 -44.74 -69.16 -26.20
C LEU A 66 -45.11 -67.77 -25.64
N SER A 67 -46.30 -67.67 -25.03
CA SER A 67 -46.81 -66.39 -24.53
C SER A 67 -45.79 -65.72 -23.59
N SER A 68 -45.47 -64.45 -23.86
CA SER A 68 -44.59 -63.59 -23.04
C SER A 68 -43.10 -63.99 -22.94
N LEU A 69 -42.56 -64.71 -23.93
CA LEU A 69 -41.12 -64.92 -24.11
C LEU A 69 -40.53 -63.74 -24.89
N GLY A 70 -39.73 -62.89 -24.21
CA GLY A 70 -39.11 -61.72 -24.82
C GLY A 70 -37.79 -62.07 -25.52
N LYS A 71 -37.37 -61.26 -26.50
CA LYS A 71 -36.17 -61.48 -27.32
C LYS A 71 -34.92 -61.86 -26.51
N ILE A 72 -34.68 -61.19 -25.37
CA ILE A 72 -33.54 -61.46 -24.47
C ILE A 72 -33.58 -62.90 -23.92
N THR A 73 -34.75 -63.39 -23.53
CA THR A 73 -34.93 -64.76 -23.01
C THR A 73 -34.80 -65.80 -24.12
N LEU A 74 -35.18 -65.46 -25.36
CA LEU A 74 -34.97 -66.33 -26.51
C LEU A 74 -33.49 -66.44 -26.87
N ASP A 75 -32.79 -65.30 -26.94
CA ASP A 75 -31.35 -65.25 -27.22
C ASP A 75 -30.53 -66.00 -26.14
N GLU A 76 -30.96 -65.92 -24.88
CA GLU A 76 -30.42 -66.70 -23.75
C GLU A 76 -30.58 -68.21 -23.98
N ILE A 77 -31.78 -68.67 -24.37
CA ILE A 77 -32.03 -70.10 -24.63
C ILE A 77 -31.21 -70.59 -25.82
N ILE A 78 -31.13 -69.81 -26.91
CA ILE A 78 -30.33 -70.15 -28.09
C ILE A 78 -28.85 -70.25 -27.72
N SER A 79 -28.34 -69.28 -26.95
CA SER A 79 -26.94 -69.27 -26.49
C SER A 79 -26.62 -70.45 -25.58
N TYR A 80 -27.55 -70.82 -24.70
CA TYR A 80 -27.41 -72.00 -23.86
C TYR A 80 -27.34 -73.28 -24.68
N VAL A 81 -28.24 -73.46 -25.65
CA VAL A 81 -28.25 -74.64 -26.53
C VAL A 81 -26.99 -74.71 -27.40
N ALA A 82 -26.55 -73.58 -27.97
CA ALA A 82 -25.29 -73.51 -28.71
C ALA A 82 -24.09 -73.93 -27.84
N SER A 83 -24.12 -73.62 -26.54
CA SER A 83 -23.04 -74.00 -25.61
C SER A 83 -22.97 -75.50 -25.28
N LEU A 84 -23.92 -76.31 -25.77
CA LEU A 84 -23.93 -77.77 -25.61
C LEU A 84 -23.13 -78.47 -26.73
N GLU A 85 -22.85 -77.78 -27.84
CA GLU A 85 -22.07 -78.30 -28.95
C GLU A 85 -20.64 -78.64 -28.48
N GLY A 86 -20.24 -79.92 -28.62
CA GLY A 86 -18.91 -80.41 -28.27
C GLY A 86 -18.65 -80.68 -26.77
N LYS A 87 -19.67 -80.68 -25.89
CA LYS A 87 -19.49 -81.02 -24.46
C LYS A 87 -19.88 -82.46 -24.14
N GLU A 88 -19.05 -83.17 -23.37
CA GLU A 88 -19.39 -84.48 -22.80
C GLU A 88 -20.47 -84.38 -21.71
N ILE A 89 -21.44 -85.29 -21.73
CA ILE A 89 -22.63 -85.31 -20.84
C ILE A 89 -22.24 -85.49 -19.36
N SER A 90 -21.15 -86.21 -19.10
CA SER A 90 -20.59 -86.46 -17.75
C SER A 90 -20.29 -85.16 -16.99
N ALA A 91 -19.79 -84.13 -17.67
CA ALA A 91 -19.49 -82.83 -17.09
C ALA A 91 -20.74 -82.00 -16.73
N LEU A 92 -21.87 -82.24 -17.41
CA LEU A 92 -23.15 -81.59 -17.09
C LEU A 92 -23.81 -82.20 -15.85
N VAL A 93 -23.61 -83.50 -15.62
CA VAL A 93 -24.14 -84.23 -14.45
C VAL A 93 -23.31 -83.95 -13.18
N GLU A 94 -22.02 -83.61 -13.29
CA GLU A 94 -21.19 -83.16 -12.16
C GLU A 94 -21.57 -81.76 -11.65
N ASP A 95 -21.97 -80.84 -12.54
CA ASP A 95 -22.54 -79.53 -12.15
C ASP A 95 -23.89 -79.69 -11.41
N GLU A 96 -24.63 -80.79 -11.62
CA GLU A 96 -25.84 -81.12 -10.85
C GLU A 96 -25.55 -81.61 -9.43
N ARG A 97 -24.39 -82.23 -9.18
CA ARG A 97 -24.02 -82.79 -7.85
C ARG A 97 -23.54 -81.72 -6.87
N LYS A 98 -22.94 -80.63 -7.33
CA LYS A 98 -22.50 -79.51 -6.47
C LYS A 98 -23.64 -78.59 -6.00
N ALA A 99 -24.85 -78.77 -6.53
CA ALA A 99 -26.04 -77.99 -6.16
C ALA A 99 -26.93 -78.69 -5.10
N ILE A 100 -26.51 -79.84 -4.55
CA ILE A 100 -27.29 -80.66 -3.61
C ILE A 100 -26.47 -80.92 -2.33
N ASP A 101 -26.20 -79.86 -1.57
CA ASP A 101 -25.93 -79.98 -0.12
C ASP A 101 -26.53 -78.76 0.58
N ASN A 102 -27.72 -78.93 1.17
CA ASN A 102 -28.47 -77.88 1.86
C ASN A 102 -28.21 -78.02 3.36
N GLY A 103 -27.53 -77.03 3.96
CA GLY A 103 -27.33 -76.91 5.40
C GLY A 103 -28.64 -76.67 6.14
N TRP A 104 -29.28 -77.73 6.62
CA TRP A 104 -30.24 -77.69 7.71
C TRP A 104 -29.93 -78.92 8.57
N PRO A 105 -29.83 -78.82 9.90
CA PRO A 105 -29.49 -79.98 10.73
C PRO A 105 -30.57 -81.07 10.57
N GLU A 106 -30.31 -82.11 9.80
CA GLU A 106 -31.22 -83.25 9.68
C GLU A 106 -31.21 -84.03 11.00
N GLY A 107 -32.33 -83.96 11.75
CA GLY A 107 -32.53 -84.76 12.98
C GLY A 107 -32.88 -83.98 14.25
N GLU A 108 -32.83 -82.65 14.26
CA GLU A 108 -33.19 -81.84 15.43
C GLU A 108 -34.72 -81.67 15.60
N PRO A 109 -35.30 -81.70 16.82
CA PRO A 109 -36.72 -81.52 17.03
C PRO A 109 -37.20 -80.12 16.60
N ASN A 110 -38.26 -80.04 15.79
CA ASN A 110 -38.86 -78.76 15.32
C ASN A 110 -39.34 -77.80 16.43
N HIS A 111 -39.33 -78.23 17.69
CA HIS A 111 -39.75 -77.45 18.85
C HIS A 111 -38.60 -76.85 19.66
N LYS A 112 -37.34 -77.21 19.37
CA LYS A 112 -36.19 -76.56 20.03
C LYS A 112 -36.07 -75.12 19.54
N ALA A 113 -35.70 -74.23 20.47
CA ALA A 113 -35.42 -72.84 20.13
C ALA A 113 -34.10 -72.72 19.35
N PHE A 114 -33.99 -71.73 18.47
CA PHE A 114 -32.82 -71.57 17.62
C PHE A 114 -31.54 -71.34 18.43
N TYR A 115 -31.61 -70.66 19.57
CA TYR A 115 -30.46 -70.47 20.46
C TYR A 115 -29.86 -71.80 20.93
N GLU A 116 -30.68 -72.83 21.18
CA GLU A 116 -30.22 -74.17 21.57
C GLU A 116 -29.64 -74.95 20.40
N ILE A 117 -30.20 -74.77 19.19
CA ILE A 117 -29.77 -75.47 17.97
C ILE A 117 -28.39 -74.99 17.53
N TYR A 118 -28.15 -73.68 17.62
CA TYR A 118 -26.92 -73.05 17.10
C TYR A 118 -25.92 -72.66 18.19
N GLY A 119 -26.24 -72.90 19.48
CA GLY A 119 -25.35 -72.60 20.61
C GLY A 119 -25.09 -71.09 20.79
N ILE A 120 -26.10 -70.25 20.58
CA ILE A 120 -25.96 -68.78 20.62
C ILE A 120 -26.67 -68.24 21.86
N GLU A 121 -26.00 -67.52 22.74
CA GLU A 121 -26.62 -66.96 23.95
C GLU A 121 -27.48 -65.71 23.66
N PRO A 122 -28.82 -65.74 23.84
CA PRO A 122 -29.71 -64.64 23.44
C PRO A 122 -29.44 -63.29 24.14
N GLN A 123 -28.88 -63.33 25.36
CA GLN A 123 -28.58 -62.14 26.16
C GLN A 123 -27.65 -61.13 25.46
N PHE A 124 -26.75 -61.61 24.58
CA PHE A 124 -25.84 -60.74 23.81
C PHE A 124 -26.54 -60.03 22.63
N TYR A 125 -27.83 -60.31 22.42
CA TYR A 125 -28.59 -59.90 21.24
C TYR A 125 -29.92 -59.20 21.59
N GLU A 126 -30.14 -58.87 22.87
CA GLU A 126 -31.39 -58.27 23.37
C GLU A 126 -31.70 -56.91 22.76
N ILE A 127 -30.67 -56.13 22.42
CA ILE A 127 -30.80 -54.78 21.86
C ILE A 127 -30.52 -54.71 20.37
N LYS A 128 -29.99 -55.78 19.75
CA LYS A 128 -29.74 -55.82 18.30
C LYS A 128 -31.05 -55.96 17.57
N SER A 129 -31.48 -54.92 16.87
CA SER A 129 -32.73 -54.98 16.13
C SER A 129 -32.61 -55.96 14.97
N ILE A 130 -33.65 -56.77 14.76
CA ILE A 130 -33.71 -57.65 13.59
C ILE A 130 -33.71 -56.85 12.28
N SER A 131 -34.12 -55.57 12.33
CA SER A 131 -34.14 -54.65 11.20
C SER A 131 -32.74 -54.17 10.76
N GLU A 132 -31.71 -54.36 11.59
CA GLU A 132 -30.32 -54.05 11.23
C GLU A 132 -29.77 -55.05 10.18
N PHE A 133 -30.43 -56.19 10.01
CA PHE A 133 -30.02 -57.25 9.11
C PHE A 133 -30.89 -57.28 7.85
N SER A 134 -30.26 -57.54 6.71
CA SER A 134 -30.96 -57.60 5.43
C SER A 134 -31.56 -58.98 5.22
N PHE A 135 -32.88 -59.08 5.34
CA PHE A 135 -33.64 -60.27 5.01
C PHE A 135 -34.49 -60.09 3.77
N SER A 136 -34.92 -61.19 3.17
CA SER A 136 -35.90 -61.15 2.10
C SER A 136 -37.21 -60.59 2.62
N ARG A 137 -37.92 -59.83 1.76
CA ARG A 137 -39.29 -59.33 2.02
C ARG A 137 -40.27 -60.40 2.51
N ARG A 138 -39.98 -61.68 2.24
CA ARG A 138 -40.76 -62.81 2.76
C ARG A 138 -40.53 -63.00 4.25
N LEU A 139 -39.28 -63.03 4.73
CA LEU A 139 -38.93 -63.16 6.14
C LEU A 139 -39.28 -61.90 6.93
N GLU A 140 -39.01 -60.71 6.40
CA GLU A 140 -39.39 -59.43 7.04
C GLU A 140 -40.88 -59.40 7.40
N ASN A 141 -41.74 -59.72 6.44
CA ASN A 141 -43.19 -59.80 6.65
C ASN A 141 -43.60 -60.90 7.66
N ARG A 142 -42.74 -61.88 7.98
CA ARG A 142 -43.00 -62.89 9.02
C ARG A 142 -42.52 -62.39 10.38
N PHE A 143 -41.38 -61.72 10.45
CA PHE A 143 -40.89 -61.11 11.67
C PHE A 143 -41.87 -60.06 12.20
N GLU A 144 -42.41 -59.20 11.32
CA GLU A 144 -43.48 -58.26 11.68
C GLU A 144 -44.71 -58.99 12.24
N ARG A 145 -45.12 -60.10 11.61
CA ARG A 145 -46.33 -60.85 12.00
C ARG A 145 -46.15 -61.61 13.32
N LEU A 146 -44.93 -62.02 13.65
CA LEU A 146 -44.56 -62.66 14.91
C LEU A 146 -44.09 -61.66 15.97
N ASN A 147 -44.10 -60.36 15.67
CA ASN A 147 -43.62 -59.29 16.55
C ASN A 147 -42.16 -59.50 17.02
N ILE A 148 -41.32 -60.03 16.13
CA ILE A 148 -39.89 -60.20 16.34
C ILE A 148 -39.22 -58.86 16.05
N LYS A 149 -38.63 -58.23 17.07
CA LYS A 149 -38.01 -56.90 16.96
C LYS A 149 -36.50 -56.96 17.09
N THR A 150 -35.99 -57.97 17.81
CA THR A 150 -34.57 -58.12 18.11
C THR A 150 -34.05 -59.48 17.65
N VAL A 151 -32.73 -59.62 17.56
CA VAL A 151 -32.09 -60.91 17.27
C VAL A 151 -32.33 -61.89 18.43
N ALA A 152 -32.39 -61.43 19.67
CA ALA A 152 -32.79 -62.25 20.81
C ALA A 152 -34.22 -62.78 20.69
N ASP A 153 -35.17 -61.95 20.26
CA ASP A 153 -36.55 -62.39 20.00
C ASP A 153 -36.57 -63.54 18.99
N LEU A 154 -35.78 -63.41 17.92
CA LEU A 154 -35.69 -64.43 16.88
C LEU A 154 -35.01 -65.71 17.40
N LEU A 155 -33.92 -65.60 18.17
CA LEU A 155 -33.18 -66.74 18.72
C LEU A 155 -34.02 -67.60 19.69
N ARG A 156 -34.97 -66.97 20.40
CA ARG A 156 -35.92 -67.65 21.30
C ARG A 156 -37.03 -68.41 20.59
N MET A 157 -37.22 -68.17 19.30
CA MET A 157 -38.21 -68.87 18.49
C MET A 157 -37.72 -70.27 18.08
N SER A 158 -38.65 -71.10 17.66
CA SER A 158 -38.44 -72.43 17.10
C SER A 158 -38.98 -72.52 15.67
N ILE A 159 -38.64 -73.60 14.97
CA ILE A 159 -39.19 -73.90 13.64
C ILE A 159 -40.73 -74.00 13.71
N SER A 160 -41.25 -74.53 14.81
CA SER A 160 -42.68 -74.70 15.00
C SER A 160 -43.45 -73.38 15.03
N ASP A 161 -42.82 -72.30 15.51
CA ASP A 161 -43.43 -70.95 15.56
C ASP A 161 -43.61 -70.34 14.16
N PHE A 162 -42.77 -70.76 13.20
CA PHE A 162 -42.91 -70.37 11.80
C PHE A 162 -43.78 -71.36 11.00
N SER A 163 -43.89 -72.61 11.47
CA SER A 163 -44.63 -73.68 10.79
C SER A 163 -46.14 -73.42 10.86
N GLY A 164 -46.73 -73.02 9.74
CA GLY A 164 -48.14 -72.61 9.63
C GLY A 164 -48.34 -71.22 9.02
N LEU A 165 -47.28 -70.41 8.93
CA LEU A 165 -47.34 -69.13 8.23
C LEU A 165 -47.21 -69.32 6.71
N SER A 166 -48.24 -68.92 5.94
CA SER A 166 -48.20 -68.90 4.47
C SER A 166 -46.91 -68.22 3.99
N GLY A 167 -46.13 -68.83 3.10
CA GLY A 167 -44.93 -68.24 2.51
C GLY A 167 -43.61 -68.45 3.26
N PHE A 168 -43.62 -69.15 4.40
CA PHE A 168 -42.39 -69.69 5.01
C PHE A 168 -42.12 -71.09 4.44
N GLY A 169 -41.04 -71.24 3.68
CA GLY A 169 -40.67 -72.50 3.02
C GLY A 169 -39.16 -72.67 2.93
N ARG A 170 -38.69 -73.67 2.18
CA ARG A 170 -37.28 -74.10 2.13
C ARG A 170 -36.26 -72.97 1.90
N THR A 171 -36.60 -71.95 1.10
CA THR A 171 -35.72 -70.79 0.88
C THR A 171 -35.60 -69.87 2.08
N SER A 172 -36.68 -69.70 2.86
CA SER A 172 -36.67 -68.90 4.10
C SER A 172 -35.98 -69.65 5.23
N GLN A 173 -36.06 -70.99 5.24
CA GLN A 173 -35.30 -71.84 6.14
C GLN A 173 -33.80 -71.73 5.85
N ALA A 174 -33.38 -71.91 4.59
CA ALA A 174 -31.97 -71.74 4.22
C ALA A 174 -31.42 -70.35 4.59
N GLU A 175 -32.19 -69.29 4.32
CA GLU A 175 -31.82 -67.91 4.67
C GLU A 175 -31.68 -67.70 6.19
N LEU A 176 -32.56 -68.30 7.00
CA LEU A 176 -32.41 -68.29 8.46
C LEU A 176 -31.23 -69.12 8.95
N ASN A 177 -30.99 -70.30 8.36
CA ASN A 177 -29.86 -71.15 8.72
C ASN A 177 -28.53 -70.45 8.44
N ASP A 178 -28.38 -69.83 7.27
CA ASP A 178 -27.18 -69.04 6.95
C ASP A 178 -26.98 -67.89 7.95
N PHE A 179 -28.07 -67.20 8.31
CA PHE A 179 -28.03 -66.15 9.32
C PHE A 179 -27.58 -66.67 10.69
N PHE A 180 -28.15 -67.77 11.19
CA PHE A 180 -27.74 -68.33 12.48
C PHE A 180 -26.33 -68.90 12.46
N LEU A 181 -25.87 -69.51 11.37
CA LEU A 181 -24.49 -69.94 11.22
C LEU A 181 -23.50 -68.76 11.26
N THR A 182 -23.88 -67.61 10.69
CA THR A 182 -23.05 -66.39 10.82
C THR A 182 -23.00 -65.82 12.24
N LEU A 183 -24.02 -66.07 13.07
CA LEU A 183 -24.04 -65.68 14.48
C LEU A 183 -23.29 -66.67 15.37
N SER A 184 -23.43 -67.98 15.09
CA SER A 184 -22.76 -69.08 15.80
C SER A 184 -21.25 -69.06 15.61
N ASN A 185 -20.76 -68.66 14.42
CA ASN A 185 -19.33 -68.53 14.15
C ASN A 185 -18.69 -67.26 14.76
N LYS A 186 -19.44 -66.43 15.50
CA LYS A 186 -18.94 -65.26 16.22
C LYS A 186 -18.80 -65.54 17.73
N GLU A 187 -17.97 -66.51 18.10
CA GLU A 187 -17.28 -66.46 19.40
C GLU A 187 -16.02 -65.60 19.23
N GLU A 188 -16.20 -64.28 19.17
CA GLU A 188 -15.08 -63.35 19.39
C GLU A 188 -15.49 -62.44 20.54
N THR A 189 -14.69 -62.46 21.60
CA THR A 189 -14.57 -61.34 22.53
C THR A 189 -14.42 -60.07 21.69
N ILE A 190 -15.48 -59.26 21.62
CA ILE A 190 -15.47 -58.06 20.78
C ILE A 190 -14.42 -57.12 21.39
N GLU A 191 -13.29 -56.99 20.72
CA GLU A 191 -12.21 -56.12 21.15
C GLU A 191 -12.68 -54.66 21.00
N LEU A 192 -12.48 -53.84 22.04
CA LEU A 192 -12.76 -52.41 21.98
C LEU A 192 -11.74 -51.75 21.05
N LYS A 193 -12.11 -51.55 19.78
CA LYS A 193 -11.23 -50.97 18.75
C LYS A 193 -10.63 -49.62 19.16
N TYR A 194 -11.34 -48.85 19.97
CA TYR A 194 -10.94 -47.53 20.44
C TYR A 194 -10.66 -47.51 21.96
N ALA A 195 -10.20 -48.63 22.53
CA ALA A 195 -9.94 -48.76 23.97
C ALA A 195 -9.07 -47.63 24.53
N ASP A 196 -8.02 -47.23 23.82
CA ASP A 196 -7.07 -46.20 24.26
C ASP A 196 -7.61 -44.76 24.15
N SER A 197 -8.80 -44.57 23.55
CA SER A 197 -9.36 -43.23 23.34
C SER A 197 -9.94 -42.63 24.64
N PRO A 198 -9.96 -41.30 24.80
CA PRO A 198 -10.54 -40.65 25.97
C PRO A 198 -12.04 -40.96 26.12
N VAL A 199 -12.46 -41.48 27.27
CA VAL A 199 -13.86 -41.89 27.49
C VAL A 199 -14.85 -40.72 27.48
N GLU A 200 -14.37 -39.51 27.76
CA GLU A 200 -15.22 -38.32 27.85
C GLU A 200 -15.95 -38.01 26.54
N GLY A 201 -15.24 -38.10 25.41
CA GLY A 201 -15.82 -37.91 24.08
C GLY A 201 -16.91 -38.95 23.79
N PHE A 202 -16.69 -40.20 24.20
CA PHE A 202 -17.65 -41.29 24.05
C PHE A 202 -18.91 -41.06 24.89
N ILE A 203 -18.77 -40.63 26.15
CA ILE A 203 -19.91 -40.34 27.02
C ILE A 203 -20.75 -39.19 26.44
N LYS A 204 -20.10 -38.12 25.97
CA LYS A 204 -20.78 -36.98 25.34
C LYS A 204 -21.51 -37.40 24.06
N ALA A 205 -20.92 -38.26 23.25
CA ALA A 205 -21.52 -38.76 22.00
C ALA A 205 -22.70 -39.72 22.23
N TYR A 206 -22.62 -40.55 23.27
CA TYR A 206 -23.55 -41.66 23.48
C TYR A 206 -25.00 -41.22 23.65
N SER A 207 -25.27 -40.25 24.52
CA SER A 207 -26.63 -39.79 24.82
C SER A 207 -26.65 -38.28 25.00
N ASP A 208 -27.75 -37.63 24.58
CA ASP A 208 -28.02 -36.21 24.84
C ASP A 208 -28.69 -35.96 26.20
N ASP A 209 -29.05 -37.03 26.92
CA ASP A 209 -29.66 -36.94 28.24
C ASP A 209 -28.63 -36.52 29.30
N THR A 210 -28.88 -35.38 29.94
CA THR A 210 -28.01 -34.77 30.96
C THR A 210 -27.86 -35.65 32.19
N GLU A 211 -28.91 -36.39 32.60
CA GLU A 211 -28.84 -37.29 33.75
C GLU A 211 -27.96 -38.50 33.43
N ILE A 212 -28.13 -39.10 32.25
CA ILE A 212 -27.30 -40.23 31.79
C ILE A 212 -25.84 -39.79 31.64
N ARG A 213 -25.58 -38.65 30.98
CA ARG A 213 -24.23 -38.10 30.85
C ARG A 213 -23.59 -37.84 32.21
N SER A 214 -24.31 -37.22 33.14
CA SER A 214 -23.79 -36.91 34.48
C SER A 214 -23.49 -38.17 35.28
N ALA A 215 -24.34 -39.20 35.17
CA ALA A 215 -24.12 -40.49 35.80
C ALA A 215 -22.86 -41.19 35.26
N LEU A 216 -22.69 -41.22 33.93
CA LEU A 216 -21.49 -41.81 33.29
C LEU A 216 -20.22 -40.99 33.60
N MET A 217 -20.29 -39.66 33.55
CA MET A 217 -19.16 -38.78 33.92
C MET A 217 -18.78 -38.93 35.39
N GLY A 218 -19.74 -39.15 36.30
CA GLY A 218 -19.48 -39.38 37.72
C GLY A 218 -18.68 -40.65 38.02
N LEU A 219 -18.60 -41.58 37.07
CA LEU A 219 -17.78 -42.80 37.18
C LEU A 219 -16.32 -42.57 36.75
N LYS A 220 -16.02 -41.44 36.10
CA LYS A 220 -14.67 -41.06 35.69
C LYS A 220 -13.81 -40.78 36.94
N ARG A 221 -12.65 -41.44 37.05
CA ARG A 221 -11.74 -41.31 38.21
C ARG A 221 -10.63 -40.27 38.03
N CYS A 222 -10.27 -39.97 36.78
CA CYS A 222 -9.25 -39.01 36.42
C CYS A 222 -9.54 -38.43 35.05
N GLU A 223 -8.95 -37.26 34.76
CA GLU A 223 -9.25 -36.46 33.57
C GLU A 223 -8.97 -37.20 32.24
N ASN A 224 -7.97 -38.08 32.22
CA ASN A 224 -7.50 -38.76 31.00
C ASN A 224 -7.85 -40.26 30.97
N MET A 225 -8.94 -40.67 31.63
CA MET A 225 -9.39 -42.06 31.63
C MET A 225 -9.74 -42.52 30.20
N SER A 226 -9.18 -43.66 29.78
CA SER A 226 -9.48 -44.27 28.48
C SER A 226 -10.79 -45.06 28.50
N VAL A 227 -11.35 -45.39 27.33
CA VAL A 227 -12.54 -46.27 27.22
C VAL A 227 -12.26 -47.65 27.80
N GLY A 228 -11.07 -48.22 27.53
CA GLY A 228 -10.63 -49.50 28.06
C GLY A 228 -10.55 -49.50 29.59
N ASP A 229 -9.91 -48.47 30.17
CA ASP A 229 -9.82 -48.31 31.63
C ASP A 229 -11.21 -48.18 32.28
N PHE A 230 -12.13 -47.48 31.60
CA PHE A 230 -13.51 -47.31 32.07
C PHE A 230 -14.26 -48.64 32.10
N VAL A 231 -14.14 -49.46 31.04
CA VAL A 231 -14.76 -50.78 30.95
C VAL A 231 -14.17 -51.76 31.96
N ASP A 232 -12.83 -51.76 32.10
CA ASP A 232 -12.13 -52.57 33.09
C ASP A 232 -12.55 -52.23 34.53
N PHE A 233 -12.75 -50.94 34.80
CA PHE A 233 -13.25 -50.48 36.09
C PHE A 233 -14.68 -50.95 36.33
N TYR A 234 -15.57 -50.82 35.34
CA TYR A 234 -16.94 -51.31 35.42
C TYR A 234 -17.01 -52.80 35.74
N ASN A 235 -16.28 -53.62 34.99
CA ASN A 235 -16.27 -55.09 35.14
C ASN A 235 -15.80 -55.55 36.53
N LYS A 236 -15.06 -54.72 37.26
CA LYS A 236 -14.56 -54.98 38.62
C LYS A 236 -15.51 -54.49 39.73
N THR A 237 -16.62 -53.81 39.40
CA THR A 237 -17.48 -53.13 40.38
C THR A 237 -18.83 -53.85 40.56
N THR A 238 -19.14 -54.29 41.79
CA THR A 238 -20.36 -55.03 42.17
C THR A 238 -21.56 -54.11 42.50
N ASN A 239 -21.96 -53.23 41.57
CA ASN A 239 -23.12 -52.34 41.79
C ASN A 239 -24.30 -52.71 40.87
N PRO A 240 -25.58 -52.77 41.32
CA PRO A 240 -26.69 -53.35 40.52
C PRO A 240 -27.55 -52.35 39.71
N ASN A 241 -27.31 -51.04 39.74
CA ASN A 241 -28.08 -50.06 38.93
C ASN A 241 -27.40 -49.78 37.57
N MET A 242 -27.43 -50.76 36.66
CA MET A 242 -26.44 -50.89 35.56
C MET A 242 -26.99 -50.96 34.13
N GLU A 243 -28.26 -50.67 33.85
CA GLU A 243 -28.79 -50.80 32.47
C GLU A 243 -28.10 -49.81 31.50
N HIS A 244 -28.09 -48.51 31.82
CA HIS A 244 -27.49 -47.49 30.96
C HIS A 244 -25.98 -47.59 30.76
N ILE A 245 -25.26 -48.24 31.70
CA ILE A 245 -23.80 -48.40 31.60
C ILE A 245 -23.47 -49.61 30.72
N ALA A 246 -24.21 -50.72 30.86
CA ALA A 246 -24.06 -51.86 29.95
C ALA A 246 -24.36 -51.45 28.51
N ASP A 247 -25.41 -50.65 28.29
CA ASP A 247 -25.75 -50.11 26.97
C ASP A 247 -24.66 -49.16 26.42
N PHE A 248 -24.08 -48.30 27.27
CA PHE A 248 -22.93 -47.46 26.88
C PHE A 248 -21.72 -48.29 26.47
N ILE A 249 -21.36 -49.30 27.26
CA ILE A 249 -20.23 -50.19 26.97
C ILE A 249 -20.47 -50.94 25.66
N ASN A 250 -21.69 -51.45 25.45
CA ASN A 250 -22.07 -52.09 24.19
C ASN A 250 -21.94 -51.14 23.00
N TRP A 251 -22.38 -49.87 23.16
CA TRP A 251 -22.22 -48.86 22.12
C TRP A 251 -20.74 -48.59 21.80
N CYS A 252 -19.85 -48.56 22.79
CA CYS A 252 -18.41 -48.32 22.59
C CYS A 252 -17.69 -49.36 21.71
N HIS A 253 -18.31 -50.50 21.41
CA HIS A 253 -17.77 -51.51 20.50
C HIS A 253 -18.00 -51.20 19.01
N PHE A 254 -18.47 -50.00 18.65
CA PHE A 254 -18.66 -49.63 17.25
C PHE A 254 -17.33 -49.60 16.46
N ASP A 255 -17.44 -49.80 15.15
CA ASP A 255 -16.33 -49.59 14.20
C ASP A 255 -16.78 -48.69 13.05
N VAL A 256 -16.19 -47.48 12.99
CA VAL A 256 -16.49 -46.49 11.95
C VAL A 256 -16.17 -47.03 10.55
N GLN A 257 -15.12 -47.85 10.41
CA GLN A 257 -14.73 -48.39 9.12
C GLN A 257 -15.70 -49.47 8.62
N GLU A 258 -16.27 -50.26 9.54
CA GLU A 258 -17.33 -51.21 9.18
C GLU A 258 -18.61 -50.50 8.74
N ASP A 259 -19.01 -49.45 9.48
CA ASP A 259 -20.16 -48.61 9.15
C ASP A 259 -20.03 -47.97 7.77
N VAL A 260 -18.87 -47.36 7.49
CA VAL A 260 -18.53 -46.75 6.20
C VAL A 260 -18.53 -47.81 5.10
N SER A 261 -17.90 -48.96 5.32
CA SER A 261 -17.85 -50.06 4.36
C SER A 261 -19.24 -50.66 4.06
N PHE A 262 -20.14 -50.68 5.05
CA PHE A 262 -21.52 -51.12 4.87
C PHE A 262 -22.27 -50.19 3.91
N ILE A 263 -22.31 -48.89 4.19
CA ILE A 263 -23.06 -47.95 3.36
C ILE A 263 -22.45 -47.81 1.96
N LEU A 264 -21.12 -47.88 1.83
CA LEU A 264 -20.44 -47.89 0.54
C LEU A 264 -20.87 -49.09 -0.32
N ARG A 265 -20.90 -50.30 0.23
CA ARG A 265 -21.39 -51.49 -0.50
C ARG A 265 -22.81 -51.30 -1.01
N VAL A 266 -23.67 -50.60 -0.27
CA VAL A 266 -25.04 -50.30 -0.72
C VAL A 266 -25.05 -49.30 -1.88
N ILE A 267 -24.28 -48.22 -1.76
CA ILE A 267 -24.18 -47.18 -2.78
C ILE A 267 -23.57 -47.75 -4.07
N GLU A 268 -22.51 -48.54 -3.96
CA GLU A 268 -21.79 -49.14 -5.09
C GLU A 268 -22.61 -50.21 -5.83
N LYS A 269 -23.45 -50.97 -5.11
CA LYS A 269 -24.38 -51.93 -5.74
C LYS A 269 -25.34 -51.27 -6.74
N ASN A 270 -25.52 -49.95 -6.64
CA ASN A 270 -26.29 -49.16 -7.59
C ASN A 270 -25.37 -48.20 -8.36
N GLU A 271 -24.85 -48.66 -9.51
CA GLU A 271 -23.94 -47.88 -10.37
C GLU A 271 -24.45 -46.46 -10.70
N LYS A 272 -25.76 -46.27 -10.82
CA LYS A 272 -26.35 -44.94 -11.06
C LYS A 272 -26.22 -44.04 -9.85
N TRP A 273 -26.36 -44.57 -8.64
CA TRP A 273 -26.16 -43.80 -7.40
C TRP A 273 -24.69 -43.44 -7.23
N LYS A 274 -23.79 -44.41 -7.38
CA LYS A 274 -22.34 -44.19 -7.34
C LYS A 274 -21.92 -43.05 -8.25
N THR A 275 -22.28 -43.12 -9.53
CA THR A 275 -21.89 -42.12 -10.53
C THR A 275 -22.49 -40.74 -10.23
N ILE A 276 -23.77 -40.67 -9.87
CA ILE A 276 -24.43 -39.40 -9.54
C ILE A 276 -23.75 -38.73 -8.34
N LEU A 277 -23.52 -39.48 -7.27
CA LEU A 277 -22.94 -38.93 -6.05
C LEU A 277 -21.50 -38.46 -6.26
N GLN A 278 -20.69 -39.20 -7.02
CA GLN A 278 -19.33 -38.80 -7.38
C GLN A 278 -19.30 -37.49 -8.19
N LEU A 279 -20.17 -37.35 -9.20
CA LEU A 279 -20.21 -36.12 -10.00
C LEU A 279 -20.76 -34.93 -9.20
N ARG A 280 -21.73 -35.18 -8.32
CA ARG A 280 -22.34 -34.13 -7.50
C ARG A 280 -21.42 -33.64 -6.39
N SER A 281 -20.61 -34.53 -5.78
CA SER A 281 -19.58 -34.11 -4.83
C SER A 281 -18.50 -33.23 -5.48
N GLN A 282 -18.23 -33.44 -6.77
CA GLN A 282 -17.37 -32.58 -7.60
C GLN A 282 -18.06 -31.30 -8.11
N LYS A 283 -19.20 -30.92 -7.50
CA LYS A 283 -19.98 -29.70 -7.82
C LYS A 283 -20.56 -29.65 -9.25
N LYS A 284 -20.65 -30.77 -9.99
CA LYS A 284 -21.31 -30.80 -11.31
C LYS A 284 -22.82 -30.54 -11.17
N THR A 285 -23.40 -29.81 -12.13
CA THR A 285 -24.85 -29.53 -12.13
C THR A 285 -25.67 -30.79 -12.48
N LEU A 286 -26.93 -30.84 -12.04
CA LEU A 286 -27.87 -31.91 -12.39
C LEU A 286 -28.03 -32.12 -13.90
N GLU A 287 -27.85 -31.05 -14.69
CA GLU A 287 -27.88 -31.11 -16.15
C GLU A 287 -26.65 -31.80 -16.73
N ALA A 288 -25.45 -31.44 -16.24
CA ALA A 288 -24.21 -32.11 -16.62
C ALA A 288 -24.26 -33.61 -16.25
N VAL A 289 -24.73 -33.93 -15.05
CA VAL A 289 -24.91 -35.31 -14.58
C VAL A 289 -25.93 -36.08 -15.45
N GLY A 290 -27.03 -35.43 -15.82
CA GLY A 290 -28.03 -36.02 -16.72
C GLY A 290 -27.44 -36.38 -18.09
N ASN A 291 -26.68 -35.46 -18.68
CA ASN A 291 -26.01 -35.67 -19.96
C ASN A 291 -25.01 -36.83 -19.90
N GLU A 292 -24.21 -36.92 -18.84
CA GLU A 292 -23.21 -37.97 -18.64
C GLU A 292 -23.84 -39.36 -18.45
N LEU A 293 -25.01 -39.42 -17.82
CA LEU A 293 -25.75 -40.67 -17.59
C LEU A 293 -26.76 -41.02 -18.70
N GLY A 294 -26.91 -40.17 -19.72
CA GLY A 294 -27.92 -40.32 -20.77
C GLY A 294 -29.36 -40.26 -20.25
N VAL A 295 -29.62 -39.47 -19.21
CA VAL A 295 -30.95 -39.28 -18.60
C VAL A 295 -31.34 -37.80 -18.52
N THR A 296 -32.62 -37.49 -18.37
CA THR A 296 -33.06 -36.10 -18.17
C THR A 296 -32.57 -35.53 -16.84
N ARG A 297 -32.40 -34.20 -16.75
CA ARG A 297 -32.10 -33.47 -15.50
C ARG A 297 -33.03 -33.89 -14.35
N GLU A 298 -34.33 -34.00 -14.61
CA GLU A 298 -35.31 -34.42 -13.60
C GLU A 298 -35.10 -35.88 -13.16
N ARG A 299 -34.69 -36.76 -14.08
CA ARG A 299 -34.37 -38.14 -13.71
C ARG A 299 -33.09 -38.25 -12.89
N ALA A 300 -32.07 -37.45 -13.19
CA ALA A 300 -30.86 -37.34 -12.37
C ALA A 300 -31.19 -36.87 -10.94
N ARG A 301 -32.01 -35.82 -10.81
CA ARG A 301 -32.51 -35.32 -9.51
C ARG A 301 -33.25 -36.38 -8.69
N GLN A 302 -34.12 -37.16 -9.34
CA GLN A 302 -34.85 -38.24 -8.67
C GLN A 302 -33.93 -39.36 -8.18
N LEU A 303 -32.88 -39.68 -8.93
CA LEU A 303 -31.92 -40.70 -8.54
C LEU A 303 -31.03 -40.23 -7.38
N GLU A 304 -30.55 -38.98 -7.44
CA GLU A 304 -29.85 -38.32 -6.34
C GLU A 304 -30.68 -38.32 -5.07
N LYS A 305 -31.94 -37.84 -5.14
CA LYS A 305 -32.84 -37.81 -3.98
C LYS A 305 -33.04 -39.20 -3.38
N LYS A 306 -33.12 -40.26 -4.20
CA LYS A 306 -33.23 -41.64 -3.70
C LYS A 306 -31.98 -42.11 -2.97
N ALA A 307 -30.80 -41.75 -3.47
CA ALA A 307 -29.53 -42.09 -2.82
C ALA A 307 -29.41 -41.33 -1.49
N GLN A 308 -29.70 -40.02 -1.48
CA GLN A 308 -29.75 -39.19 -0.28
C GLN A 308 -30.72 -39.76 0.77
N SER A 309 -31.97 -40.06 0.40
CA SER A 309 -32.95 -40.62 1.34
C SER A 309 -32.59 -42.01 1.88
N TYR A 310 -31.71 -42.76 1.20
CA TYR A 310 -31.16 -43.99 1.76
C TYR A 310 -30.09 -43.65 2.80
N PHE A 311 -29.17 -42.76 2.44
CA PHE A 311 -28.13 -42.27 3.35
C PHE A 311 -28.73 -41.65 4.62
N ASP A 312 -29.76 -40.81 4.50
CA ASP A 312 -30.40 -40.15 5.64
C ASP A 312 -30.95 -41.16 6.64
N ARG A 313 -31.58 -42.25 6.17
CA ARG A 313 -32.08 -43.29 7.08
C ARG A 313 -30.96 -44.01 7.82
N TRP A 314 -29.84 -44.27 7.12
CA TRP A 314 -28.68 -44.91 7.72
C TRP A 314 -27.90 -43.97 8.66
N VAL A 315 -27.80 -42.68 8.35
CA VAL A 315 -27.02 -41.72 9.14
C VAL A 315 -27.68 -41.45 10.50
N VAL A 316 -29.02 -41.53 10.56
CA VAL A 316 -29.79 -41.48 11.82
C VAL A 316 -29.37 -42.61 12.75
N SER A 317 -29.39 -43.85 12.26
CA SER A 317 -29.14 -45.02 13.10
C SER A 317 -27.66 -45.24 13.38
N SER A 318 -26.80 -44.98 12.41
CA SER A 318 -25.34 -45.14 12.57
C SER A 318 -24.75 -44.07 13.49
N ARG A 319 -25.36 -42.87 13.55
CA ARG A 319 -24.83 -41.68 14.26
C ARG A 319 -23.35 -41.44 13.94
N ILE A 320 -22.98 -41.60 12.66
CA ILE A 320 -21.57 -41.66 12.22
C ILE A 320 -20.73 -40.44 12.64
N LEU A 321 -21.28 -39.22 12.58
CA LEU A 321 -20.57 -38.01 13.04
C LEU A 321 -20.31 -38.02 14.54
N TRP A 322 -21.24 -38.54 15.35
CA TRP A 322 -21.06 -38.67 16.80
C TRP A 322 -20.01 -39.73 17.15
N LYS A 323 -19.90 -40.79 16.35
CA LYS A 323 -18.81 -41.78 16.46
C LYS A 323 -17.45 -41.16 16.14
N VAL A 324 -17.37 -40.33 15.09
CA VAL A 324 -16.15 -39.58 14.74
C VAL A 324 -15.78 -38.55 15.82
N PHE A 325 -16.77 -37.82 16.34
CA PHE A 325 -16.61 -36.93 17.50
C PHE A 325 -16.02 -37.68 18.70
N ALA A 326 -16.53 -38.88 19.01
CA ALA A 326 -16.08 -39.68 20.15
C ALA A 326 -14.60 -40.12 20.02
N ILE A 327 -14.23 -40.70 18.87
CA ILE A 327 -12.84 -41.19 18.63
C ILE A 327 -11.82 -40.05 18.55
N ARG A 328 -12.27 -38.81 18.26
CA ARG A 328 -11.46 -37.59 18.33
C ARG A 328 -11.43 -36.95 19.72
N GLY A 329 -11.83 -37.68 20.77
CA GLY A 329 -11.79 -37.20 22.14
C GLY A 329 -12.84 -36.13 22.46
N GLY A 330 -13.90 -36.02 21.66
CA GLY A 330 -14.95 -35.02 21.83
C GLY A 330 -14.69 -33.72 21.09
N ASP A 331 -13.97 -33.79 19.97
CA ASP A 331 -13.69 -32.66 19.10
C ASP A 331 -14.97 -32.07 18.50
N THR A 332 -15.29 -30.83 18.92
CA THR A 332 -16.54 -30.15 18.55
C THR A 332 -16.51 -29.56 17.13
N VAL A 333 -15.36 -29.56 16.45
CA VAL A 333 -15.21 -29.01 15.10
C VAL A 333 -14.69 -30.11 14.19
N LEU A 334 -15.49 -30.57 13.24
CA LEU A 334 -15.08 -31.61 12.28
C LEU A 334 -15.03 -31.02 10.87
N THR A 335 -13.83 -30.84 10.35
CA THR A 335 -13.64 -30.32 8.98
C THR A 335 -13.72 -31.42 7.93
N PRO A 336 -14.07 -31.10 6.66
CA PRO A 336 -13.99 -32.05 5.56
C PRO A 336 -12.62 -32.72 5.39
N THR A 337 -11.53 -32.03 5.75
CA THR A 337 -10.17 -32.56 5.69
C THR A 337 -9.95 -33.64 6.74
N GLU A 338 -10.39 -33.41 7.97
CA GLU A 338 -10.24 -34.39 9.07
C GLU A 338 -11.16 -35.60 8.87
N LEU A 339 -12.36 -35.39 8.33
CA LEU A 339 -13.27 -36.46 7.96
C LEU A 339 -12.67 -37.41 6.92
N SER A 340 -11.68 -36.97 6.13
CA SER A 340 -11.01 -37.80 5.14
C SER A 340 -10.20 -38.95 5.76
N GLU A 341 -9.75 -38.81 7.01
CA GLU A 341 -9.07 -39.88 7.76
C GLU A 341 -9.99 -41.08 8.01
N TYR A 342 -11.30 -40.82 8.10
CA TYR A 342 -12.31 -41.85 8.39
C TYR A 342 -13.02 -42.34 7.13
N PHE A 343 -13.31 -41.46 6.18
CA PHE A 343 -14.06 -41.80 4.96
C PHE A 343 -13.17 -42.15 3.76
N GLY A 344 -11.85 -41.93 3.87
CA GLY A 344 -10.87 -42.32 2.86
C GLY A 344 -11.14 -41.72 1.47
N THR A 345 -10.99 -42.54 0.44
CA THR A 345 -11.16 -42.12 -0.97
C THR A 345 -12.58 -41.64 -1.32
N TYR A 346 -13.56 -41.90 -0.45
CA TYR A 346 -14.95 -41.50 -0.63
C TYR A 346 -15.34 -40.25 0.17
N ASN A 347 -14.38 -39.57 0.80
CA ASN A 347 -14.62 -38.40 1.65
C ASN A 347 -15.52 -37.36 0.99
N ASP A 348 -15.22 -36.93 -0.25
CA ASP A 348 -16.02 -35.92 -0.93
C ASP A 348 -17.49 -36.33 -1.09
N VAL A 349 -17.73 -37.63 -1.32
CA VAL A 349 -19.09 -38.18 -1.43
C VAL A 349 -19.79 -38.18 -0.07
N PHE A 350 -19.11 -38.60 0.99
CA PHE A 350 -19.67 -38.58 2.35
C PHE A 350 -19.93 -37.17 2.83
N VAL A 351 -18.97 -36.25 2.70
CA VAL A 351 -19.11 -34.84 3.03
C VAL A 351 -20.27 -34.23 2.25
N TYR A 352 -20.40 -34.54 0.94
CA TYR A 352 -21.55 -34.12 0.15
C TYR A 352 -22.88 -34.63 0.72
N LEU A 353 -22.97 -35.93 1.04
CA LEU A 353 -24.17 -36.55 1.59
C LEU A 353 -24.52 -36.00 2.99
N LEU A 354 -23.53 -35.76 3.83
CA LEU A 354 -23.68 -35.20 5.18
C LEU A 354 -24.20 -33.76 5.13
N LYS A 355 -23.61 -32.90 4.27
CA LYS A 355 -24.08 -31.51 4.07
C LYS A 355 -25.51 -31.43 3.57
N ASN A 356 -25.97 -32.43 2.81
CA ASN A 356 -27.32 -32.49 2.24
C ASN A 356 -28.29 -33.37 3.05
N SER A 357 -27.86 -33.94 4.18
CA SER A 357 -28.71 -34.76 5.04
C SER A 357 -29.68 -33.89 5.83
N GLU A 358 -30.93 -34.34 5.98
CA GLU A 358 -31.95 -33.59 6.73
C GLU A 358 -31.59 -33.37 8.21
N ILE A 359 -30.72 -34.22 8.78
CA ILE A 359 -30.29 -34.14 10.17
C ILE A 359 -28.89 -33.53 10.27
N CYS A 360 -27.95 -33.99 9.44
CA CYS A 360 -26.56 -33.56 9.59
C CYS A 360 -26.32 -32.12 9.12
N LYS A 361 -27.20 -31.57 8.29
CA LYS A 361 -27.15 -30.15 7.89
C LYS A 361 -27.23 -29.21 9.08
N ASP A 362 -27.89 -29.60 10.18
CA ASP A 362 -28.08 -28.74 11.35
C ASP A 362 -26.77 -28.61 12.15
N TYR A 363 -25.85 -29.56 11.99
CA TYR A 363 -24.48 -29.47 12.52
C TYR A 363 -23.55 -28.71 11.57
N TYR A 364 -23.92 -28.50 10.30
CA TYR A 364 -22.99 -27.95 9.32
C TYR A 364 -23.06 -26.42 9.29
N ASP A 365 -21.95 -25.77 9.62
CA ASP A 365 -21.77 -24.35 9.38
C ASP A 365 -21.19 -24.11 7.99
N GLY A 366 -22.02 -23.50 7.13
CA GLY A 366 -21.63 -23.16 5.76
C GLY A 366 -20.63 -22.00 5.67
N TYR A 367 -20.51 -21.16 6.72
CA TYR A 367 -19.56 -20.05 6.73
C TYR A 367 -18.13 -20.56 6.94
N THR A 368 -17.90 -21.35 7.98
CA THR A 368 -16.58 -21.92 8.28
C THR A 368 -16.30 -23.24 7.54
N ASP A 369 -17.25 -23.80 6.79
CA ASP A 369 -17.13 -25.11 6.13
C ASP A 369 -16.74 -26.24 7.10
N ALA A 370 -17.39 -26.33 8.25
CA ALA A 370 -17.14 -27.33 9.28
C ALA A 370 -18.43 -27.87 9.89
N PHE A 371 -18.39 -29.09 10.45
CA PHE A 371 -19.48 -29.64 11.25
C PHE A 371 -19.23 -29.33 12.73
N ILE A 372 -20.14 -28.57 13.33
CA ILE A 372 -20.14 -28.16 14.73
C ILE A 372 -20.94 -29.18 15.54
N MET A 373 -20.24 -29.90 16.41
CA MET A 373 -20.77 -30.98 17.22
C MET A 373 -21.00 -30.53 18.66
N GLY A 374 -22.04 -31.07 19.30
CA GLY A 374 -22.37 -30.72 20.68
C GLY A 374 -23.11 -29.39 20.80
N ASP A 375 -22.38 -28.31 21.04
CA ASP A 375 -22.94 -26.97 21.25
C ASP A 375 -23.08 -26.22 19.92
N LEU A 376 -24.29 -26.24 19.35
CA LEU A 376 -24.62 -25.57 18.09
C LEU A 376 -24.48 -24.03 18.16
N SER A 377 -24.43 -23.43 19.36
CA SER A 377 -24.21 -21.99 19.51
C SER A 377 -22.74 -21.58 19.30
N LEU A 378 -21.80 -22.53 19.22
CA LEU A 378 -20.38 -22.24 19.07
C LEU A 378 -20.06 -21.43 17.82
N ALA A 379 -20.71 -21.72 16.69
CA ALA A 379 -20.50 -20.96 15.44
C ALA A 379 -20.94 -19.50 15.58
N GLU A 380 -22.12 -19.27 16.17
CA GLU A 380 -22.65 -17.92 16.40
C GLU A 380 -21.75 -17.13 17.37
N ARG A 381 -21.33 -17.75 18.48
CA ARG A 381 -20.39 -17.14 19.44
C ARG A 381 -19.03 -16.84 18.84
N ALA A 382 -18.51 -17.72 17.97
CA ALA A 382 -17.28 -17.48 17.23
C ALA A 382 -17.41 -16.25 16.33
N GLN A 383 -18.53 -16.15 15.59
CA GLN A 383 -18.79 -15.01 14.74
C GLN A 383 -18.93 -13.71 15.55
N GLU A 384 -19.72 -13.71 16.64
CA GLU A 384 -19.87 -12.54 17.52
C GLU A 384 -18.54 -12.07 18.11
N TYR A 385 -17.70 -13.01 18.56
CA TYR A 385 -16.37 -12.70 19.07
C TYR A 385 -15.48 -12.09 18.00
N ILE A 386 -15.37 -12.73 16.83
CA ILE A 386 -14.57 -12.21 15.72
C ILE A 386 -15.09 -10.85 15.26
N ASP A 387 -16.42 -10.64 15.27
CA ASP A 387 -17.03 -9.37 14.92
C ASP A 387 -16.77 -8.25 15.93
N SER A 388 -16.52 -8.59 17.20
CA SER A 388 -16.12 -7.64 18.24
C SER A 388 -14.67 -7.14 18.12
N LEU A 389 -13.82 -7.84 17.36
CA LEU A 389 -12.42 -7.43 17.14
C LEU A 389 -12.33 -6.13 16.34
N SER A 390 -11.18 -5.46 16.38
CA SER A 390 -10.95 -4.23 15.61
C SER A 390 -11.00 -4.49 14.10
N GLU A 391 -11.42 -3.48 13.31
CA GLU A 391 -11.46 -3.57 11.84
C GLU A 391 -10.12 -4.03 11.23
N THR A 392 -9.01 -3.67 11.90
CA THR A 392 -7.65 -4.06 11.55
C THR A 392 -6.83 -4.41 12.78
N PHE A 393 -5.93 -5.39 12.68
CA PHE A 393 -4.94 -5.71 13.72
C PHE A 393 -3.69 -6.37 13.12
N LYS A 394 -2.58 -6.40 13.88
CA LYS A 394 -1.30 -6.95 13.41
C LYS A 394 -1.30 -8.47 13.45
N VAL A 395 -0.57 -9.09 12.52
CA VAL A 395 -0.39 -10.56 12.49
C VAL A 395 0.25 -11.06 13.78
N SER A 396 1.16 -10.28 14.39
CA SER A 396 1.77 -10.61 15.69
C SER A 396 0.75 -10.77 16.82
N ASP A 397 -0.40 -10.12 16.72
CA ASP A 397 -1.43 -10.12 17.76
C ASP A 397 -2.44 -11.27 17.56
N LYS A 398 -2.43 -11.97 16.41
CA LYS A 398 -3.39 -13.04 16.07
C LYS A 398 -3.52 -14.07 17.20
N ASN A 399 -2.40 -14.69 17.60
CA ASN A 399 -2.43 -15.76 18.61
C ASN A 399 -2.92 -15.26 19.96
N LYS A 400 -2.59 -14.01 20.32
CA LYS A 400 -3.07 -13.41 21.56
C LYS A 400 -4.60 -13.23 21.54
N LEU A 401 -5.16 -12.76 20.43
CA LEU A 401 -6.60 -12.60 20.25
C LEU A 401 -7.30 -13.97 20.27
N LEU A 402 -6.80 -14.95 19.51
CA LEU A 402 -7.40 -16.30 19.50
C LEU A 402 -7.40 -16.98 20.88
N ASN A 403 -6.33 -16.79 21.67
CA ASN A 403 -6.28 -17.29 23.04
C ASN A 403 -7.36 -16.65 23.93
N ILE A 404 -7.63 -15.35 23.78
CA ILE A 404 -8.72 -14.67 24.50
C ILE A 404 -10.07 -15.30 24.15
N GLY A 405 -10.35 -15.53 22.86
CA GLY A 405 -11.57 -16.21 22.41
C GLY A 405 -11.70 -17.63 22.99
N THR A 406 -10.58 -18.34 23.12
CA THR A 406 -10.56 -19.69 23.70
C THR A 406 -10.81 -19.68 25.21
N GLU A 407 -10.11 -18.82 25.96
CA GLU A 407 -10.15 -18.79 27.43
C GLU A 407 -11.40 -18.12 27.98
N GLU A 408 -11.80 -16.97 27.43
CA GLU A 408 -12.92 -16.17 27.97
C GLU A 408 -14.27 -16.62 27.40
N TYR A 409 -14.28 -17.07 26.15
CA TYR A 409 -15.51 -17.44 25.45
C TYR A 409 -15.65 -18.94 25.26
N GLY A 410 -14.67 -19.78 25.63
CA GLY A 410 -14.77 -21.24 25.54
C GLY A 410 -14.95 -21.76 24.11
N ILE A 411 -14.46 -21.03 23.11
CA ILE A 411 -14.60 -21.38 21.70
C ILE A 411 -13.35 -22.17 21.27
N PRO A 412 -13.47 -23.30 20.58
CA PRO A 412 -12.32 -24.02 20.05
C PRO A 412 -11.45 -23.13 19.15
N ASN A 413 -10.13 -23.15 19.36
CA ASN A 413 -9.19 -22.34 18.59
C ASN A 413 -9.32 -22.55 17.07
N GLU A 414 -9.56 -23.80 16.64
CA GLU A 414 -9.76 -24.12 15.23
C GLU A 414 -10.97 -23.40 14.63
N LEU A 415 -12.10 -23.32 15.36
CA LEU A 415 -13.27 -22.59 14.90
C LEU A 415 -12.99 -21.09 14.78
N LEU A 416 -12.27 -20.52 15.76
CA LEU A 416 -11.87 -19.11 15.74
C LEU A 416 -10.96 -18.80 14.56
N GLU A 417 -9.99 -19.66 14.27
CA GLU A 417 -9.08 -19.50 13.12
C GLU A 417 -9.84 -19.48 11.80
N ARG A 418 -10.76 -20.43 11.61
CA ARG A 418 -11.59 -20.49 10.39
C ARG A 418 -12.51 -19.29 10.27
N THR A 419 -13.16 -18.89 11.35
CA THR A 419 -14.05 -17.71 11.38
C THR A 419 -13.27 -16.43 11.06
N LEU A 420 -12.03 -16.32 11.56
CA LEU A 420 -11.14 -15.19 11.27
C LEU A 420 -10.71 -15.17 9.80
N ASP A 421 -10.29 -16.32 9.25
CA ASP A 421 -9.81 -16.41 7.87
C ASP A 421 -10.91 -16.09 6.83
N GLU A 422 -12.18 -16.38 7.16
CA GLU A 422 -13.34 -15.96 6.34
C GLU A 422 -13.70 -14.48 6.52
N SER A 423 -13.53 -13.93 7.73
CA SER A 423 -13.92 -12.55 8.07
C SER A 423 -12.85 -11.50 7.73
N TYR A 424 -11.58 -11.89 7.66
CA TYR A 424 -10.44 -10.98 7.47
C TYR A 424 -9.57 -11.38 6.28
N SER A 425 -9.21 -10.37 5.48
CA SER A 425 -8.13 -10.48 4.51
C SER A 425 -6.78 -10.12 5.15
N ARG A 426 -5.69 -10.69 4.64
CA ARG A 426 -4.32 -10.35 5.06
C ARG A 426 -3.60 -9.57 3.97
N THR A 427 -2.94 -8.47 4.32
CA THR A 427 -2.03 -7.75 3.42
C THR A 427 -0.78 -7.35 4.21
N GLY A 428 0.38 -7.89 3.80
CA GLY A 428 1.60 -7.74 4.59
C GLY A 428 1.43 -8.32 5.99
N GLU A 429 1.72 -7.51 7.00
CA GLU A 429 1.65 -7.87 8.43
C GLU A 429 0.34 -7.45 9.13
N VAL A 430 -0.71 -7.15 8.36
CA VAL A 430 -2.00 -6.68 8.91
C VAL A 430 -3.18 -7.49 8.38
N TYR A 431 -4.07 -7.87 9.29
CA TYR A 431 -5.42 -8.37 9.00
C TYR A 431 -6.41 -7.20 8.88
N HIS A 432 -7.32 -7.24 7.91
CA HIS A 432 -8.37 -6.23 7.69
C HIS A 432 -9.68 -6.85 7.19
N ARG A 433 -10.84 -6.38 7.69
CA ARG A 433 -12.17 -6.84 7.21
C ARG A 433 -12.59 -6.21 5.87
N HIS A 434 -12.08 -5.02 5.59
CA HIS A 434 -12.42 -4.24 4.40
C HIS A 434 -11.16 -3.88 3.64
N ARG A 435 -11.28 -3.79 2.30
CA ARG A 435 -10.18 -3.41 1.42
C ARG A 435 -9.48 -2.15 1.97
N LEU A 436 -8.21 -2.30 2.35
CA LEU A 436 -7.36 -1.19 2.76
C LEU A 436 -7.24 -0.16 1.61
N VAL A 437 -7.89 1.00 1.78
CA VAL A 437 -7.81 2.11 0.83
C VAL A 437 -6.65 3.00 1.23
N LEU A 438 -5.61 3.09 0.39
CA LEU A 438 -4.40 3.91 0.64
C LEU A 438 -4.74 5.36 1.02
N LYS A 439 -5.80 5.94 0.45
CA LYS A 439 -6.30 7.26 0.84
C LYS A 439 -6.59 7.34 2.35
N LYS A 440 -7.38 6.41 2.91
CA LYS A 440 -7.76 6.42 4.33
C LYS A 440 -6.51 6.35 5.21
N ILE A 441 -5.59 5.44 4.88
CA ILE A 441 -4.31 5.25 5.56
C ILE A 441 -3.47 6.52 5.57
N TYR A 442 -3.35 7.19 4.42
CA TYR A 442 -2.56 8.41 4.31
C TYR A 442 -3.16 9.55 5.15
N LEU A 443 -4.49 9.68 5.18
CA LEU A 443 -5.17 10.71 5.96
C LEU A 443 -5.09 10.44 7.47
N GLU A 444 -5.24 9.19 7.91
CA GLU A 444 -5.04 8.79 9.32
C GLU A 444 -3.59 9.02 9.75
N THR A 445 -2.62 8.67 8.90
CA THR A 445 -1.19 8.92 9.18
C THR A 445 -0.91 10.43 9.27
N LEU A 446 -1.49 11.22 8.36
CA LEU A 446 -1.34 12.68 8.37
C LEU A 446 -1.88 13.28 9.67
N ASP A 447 -3.08 12.89 10.10
CA ASP A 447 -3.72 13.41 11.32
C ASP A 447 -2.95 13.00 12.59
N ARG A 448 -2.47 11.75 12.63
CA ARG A 448 -1.80 11.19 13.80
C ARG A 448 -0.39 11.74 14.02
N TYR A 449 0.41 11.86 12.96
CA TYR A 449 1.83 12.19 13.07
C TYR A 449 2.16 13.64 12.69
N TYR A 450 1.28 14.31 11.94
CA TYR A 450 1.52 15.67 11.45
C TYR A 450 0.34 16.61 11.75
N PRO A 451 -0.11 16.75 13.01
CA PRO A 451 -1.26 17.60 13.37
C PRO A 451 -1.04 19.09 13.03
N ASN A 452 0.22 19.54 13.05
CA ASN A 452 0.64 20.90 12.69
C ASN A 452 1.04 21.03 11.20
N GLY A 453 0.75 20.01 10.40
CA GLY A 453 1.01 19.97 8.98
C GLY A 453 2.34 19.32 8.57
N MET A 454 2.30 18.63 7.43
CA MET A 454 3.41 17.92 6.82
C MET A 454 3.89 18.67 5.58
N HIS A 455 5.21 18.85 5.40
CA HIS A 455 5.76 19.41 4.17
C HIS A 455 5.75 18.36 3.06
N ILE A 456 4.70 18.36 2.23
CA ILE A 456 4.43 17.26 1.29
C ILE A 456 5.39 17.21 0.12
N TYR A 457 6.18 18.27 -0.13
CA TYR A 457 7.16 18.32 -1.22
C TYR A 457 8.61 18.07 -0.76
N ASP A 458 8.83 17.82 0.53
CA ASP A 458 10.15 17.52 1.06
C ASP A 458 10.38 16.01 1.00
N THR A 459 11.44 15.60 0.29
CA THR A 459 11.73 14.17 0.07
C THR A 459 12.00 13.42 1.37
N LYS A 460 12.70 14.04 2.34
CA LYS A 460 13.00 13.38 3.62
C LYS A 460 11.73 13.22 4.45
N VAL A 461 10.89 14.25 4.50
CA VAL A 461 9.59 14.19 5.22
C VAL A 461 8.66 13.15 4.59
N LEU A 462 8.66 13.03 3.26
CA LEU A 462 7.90 11.99 2.55
C LEU A 462 8.42 10.59 2.85
N GLU A 463 9.75 10.38 2.90
CA GLU A 463 10.34 9.11 3.30
C GLU A 463 9.98 8.73 4.73
N GLU A 464 10.02 9.68 5.66
CA GLU A 464 9.55 9.49 7.04
C GLU A 464 8.06 9.12 7.08
N PHE A 465 7.22 9.82 6.32
CA PHE A 465 5.80 9.51 6.21
C PHE A 465 5.56 8.09 5.67
N LYS A 466 6.30 7.68 4.62
CA LYS A 466 6.25 6.31 4.09
C LYS A 466 6.66 5.29 5.14
N GLY A 467 7.73 5.56 5.89
CA GLY A 467 8.17 4.73 7.00
C GLY A 467 7.10 4.58 8.08
N LYS A 468 6.36 5.65 8.41
CA LYS A 468 5.22 5.58 9.34
C LYS A 468 4.05 4.79 8.80
N VAL A 469 3.80 4.82 7.49
CA VAL A 469 2.79 3.96 6.85
C VAL A 469 3.22 2.50 6.91
N GLU A 470 4.48 2.19 6.57
CA GLU A 470 5.05 0.84 6.64
C GLU A 470 5.01 0.28 8.07
N GLU A 471 5.45 1.07 9.05
CA GLU A 471 5.48 0.69 10.48
C GLU A 471 4.09 0.37 11.06
N ASN A 472 3.08 1.15 10.67
CA ASN A 472 1.73 1.01 11.23
C ASN A 472 0.86 0.00 10.50
N TYR A 473 1.02 -0.11 9.18
CA TYR A 473 0.09 -0.86 8.33
C TYR A 473 0.75 -2.06 7.61
N GLY A 474 2.07 -2.24 7.70
CA GLY A 474 2.79 -3.35 7.05
C GLY A 474 2.71 -3.35 5.52
N ILE A 475 2.35 -2.20 4.93
CA ILE A 475 2.20 -2.02 3.47
C ILE A 475 3.51 -1.47 2.93
N SER A 476 4.16 -2.21 2.03
CA SER A 476 5.34 -1.69 1.34
C SER A 476 5.00 -0.41 0.56
N MET A 477 5.79 0.63 0.81
CA MET A 477 5.70 1.94 0.16
C MET A 477 6.79 2.13 -0.91
N ALA A 478 7.64 1.13 -1.11
CA ALA A 478 8.76 1.17 -2.06
C ALA A 478 8.31 1.35 -3.52
N ASP A 479 7.16 0.79 -3.91
CA ASP A 479 6.59 0.91 -5.25
C ASP A 479 5.60 2.09 -5.39
N LYS A 480 5.33 2.82 -4.31
CA LYS A 480 4.36 3.93 -4.29
C LYS A 480 5.03 5.24 -4.67
N SER A 481 4.52 5.86 -5.73
CA SER A 481 5.04 7.13 -6.24
C SER A 481 4.76 8.28 -5.28
N ASP A 482 5.75 9.15 -5.07
CA ASP A 482 5.56 10.37 -4.27
C ASP A 482 4.44 11.23 -4.83
N ARG A 483 4.34 11.34 -6.17
CA ARG A 483 3.29 12.10 -6.83
C ARG A 483 1.88 11.66 -6.44
N SER A 484 1.64 10.35 -6.32
CA SER A 484 0.33 9.85 -5.88
C SER A 484 0.02 10.20 -4.43
N ILE A 485 1.02 10.12 -3.54
CA ILE A 485 0.86 10.47 -2.12
C ILE A 485 0.59 11.97 -1.99
N ILE A 486 1.44 12.79 -2.62
CA ILE A 486 1.30 14.25 -2.67
C ILE A 486 -0.09 14.65 -3.16
N SER A 487 -0.58 14.05 -4.26
CA SER A 487 -1.89 14.38 -4.81
C SER A 487 -3.02 14.07 -3.82
N ILE A 488 -2.96 12.93 -3.12
CA ILE A 488 -3.96 12.57 -2.10
C ILE A 488 -3.91 13.56 -0.93
N LEU A 489 -2.72 13.85 -0.40
CA LEU A 489 -2.57 14.76 0.74
C LEU A 489 -2.95 16.21 0.38
N PHE A 490 -2.63 16.67 -0.83
CA PHE A 490 -3.01 17.98 -1.33
C PHE A 490 -4.54 18.11 -1.48
N ASN A 491 -5.20 17.11 -2.08
CA ASN A 491 -6.64 17.16 -2.36
C ASN A 491 -7.53 17.00 -1.11
N ASN A 492 -6.98 16.52 0.00
CA ASN A 492 -7.75 16.23 1.22
C ASN A 492 -7.19 16.97 2.46
N GLY A 493 -6.09 17.68 2.29
CA GLY A 493 -5.49 18.51 3.31
C GLY A 493 -5.72 19.99 3.03
N ILE A 494 -5.59 20.79 4.07
CA ILE A 494 -5.60 22.25 3.98
C ILE A 494 -4.17 22.78 4.06
N LEU A 495 -3.83 23.73 3.18
CA LEU A 495 -2.55 24.42 3.22
C LEU A 495 -2.45 25.17 4.56
N CYS A 496 -1.41 24.92 5.35
CA CYS A 496 -1.21 25.53 6.67
C CYS A 496 0.20 26.12 6.87
N GLY A 497 1.01 26.11 5.83
CA GLY A 497 2.37 26.68 5.81
C GLY A 497 2.99 26.52 4.43
N ARG A 498 4.19 27.05 4.19
CA ARG A 498 4.87 26.94 2.89
C ARG A 498 5.09 25.47 2.53
N GLY A 499 4.31 24.95 1.57
CA GLY A 499 4.35 23.54 1.17
C GLY A 499 3.81 22.55 2.21
N ARG A 500 3.21 23.04 3.31
CA ARG A 500 2.74 22.21 4.43
C ARG A 500 1.22 22.05 4.40
N TYR A 501 0.75 20.81 4.57
CA TYR A 501 -0.67 20.46 4.58
C TYR A 501 -1.01 19.68 5.85
N LYS A 502 -2.14 20.04 6.48
CA LYS A 502 -2.74 19.28 7.59
C LYS A 502 -4.12 18.77 7.19
N LEU A 503 -4.66 17.79 7.91
CA LEU A 503 -5.97 17.23 7.58
C LEU A 503 -7.06 18.32 7.58
N ASN A 504 -7.88 18.40 6.53
CA ASN A 504 -9.00 19.34 6.49
C ASN A 504 -10.13 18.83 7.39
N LYS A 505 -10.40 19.55 8.50
CA LYS A 505 -11.50 19.29 9.44
C LYS A 505 -12.68 20.25 9.26
N GLY A 506 -12.64 21.10 8.23
CA GLY A 506 -13.71 22.00 7.77
C GLY A 506 -13.93 23.27 8.59
N HIS A 507 -13.68 23.26 9.90
CA HIS A 507 -14.02 24.40 10.77
C HIS A 507 -12.76 25.03 11.38
N PHE A 508 -12.19 26.00 10.67
CA PHE A 508 -10.97 26.70 11.09
C PHE A 508 -11.17 28.20 11.36
N ILE A 509 -12.26 28.80 10.88
CA ILE A 509 -12.52 30.23 11.01
C ILE A 509 -13.98 30.47 11.44
N SER A 510 -14.22 31.47 12.30
CA SER A 510 -15.57 31.82 12.74
C SER A 510 -16.38 32.47 11.61
N PRO A 511 -17.73 32.34 11.62
CA PRO A 511 -18.58 33.00 10.62
C PRO A 511 -18.39 34.53 10.59
N ARG A 512 -18.20 35.17 11.76
CA ARG A 512 -18.00 36.61 11.84
C ARG A 512 -16.72 37.05 11.14
N LEU A 513 -15.59 36.40 11.43
CA LEU A 513 -14.30 36.78 10.85
C LEU A 513 -14.27 36.47 9.35
N LYS A 514 -14.87 35.33 8.95
CA LYS A 514 -15.10 34.97 7.55
C LYS A 514 -15.84 36.08 6.80
N ASP A 515 -16.97 36.57 7.31
CA ASP A 515 -17.78 37.60 6.66
C ASP A 515 -17.03 38.95 6.58
N CYS A 516 -16.26 39.30 7.62
CA CYS A 516 -15.41 40.50 7.61
C CYS A 516 -14.33 40.44 6.51
N ILE A 517 -13.63 39.31 6.41
CA ILE A 517 -12.58 39.11 5.39
C ILE A 517 -13.19 39.09 3.99
N GLU A 518 -14.35 38.44 3.82
CA GLU A 518 -15.05 38.40 2.54
C GLU A 518 -15.42 39.80 2.06
N LYS A 519 -16.02 40.59 2.96
CA LYS A 519 -16.36 41.98 2.69
C LYS A 519 -15.14 42.83 2.35
N TYR A 520 -14.04 42.67 3.07
CA TYR A 520 -12.78 43.40 2.78
C TYR A 520 -12.26 43.12 1.36
N ILE A 521 -12.29 41.86 0.92
CA ILE A 521 -11.83 41.48 -0.43
C ILE A 521 -12.78 42.03 -1.51
N ASP A 522 -14.09 41.97 -1.28
CA ASP A 522 -15.10 42.48 -2.22
C ASP A 522 -15.06 43.99 -2.38
N GLU A 523 -14.89 44.73 -1.28
CA GLU A 523 -14.84 46.20 -1.28
C GLU A 523 -13.52 46.77 -1.82
N SER A 524 -12.47 45.95 -1.99
CA SER A 524 -11.22 46.37 -2.62
C SER A 524 -11.45 46.88 -4.04
N VAL A 525 -10.92 48.05 -4.41
CA VAL A 525 -11.05 48.58 -5.77
C VAL A 525 -10.23 47.75 -6.77
N GLN A 526 -9.07 47.24 -6.32
CA GLN A 526 -8.14 46.54 -7.18
C GLN A 526 -8.64 45.12 -7.54
N PRO A 527 -8.33 44.63 -8.75
CA PRO A 527 -8.71 43.30 -9.17
C PRO A 527 -7.95 42.18 -8.45
N ILE A 528 -6.85 42.54 -7.77
CA ILE A 528 -5.97 41.64 -7.00
C ILE A 528 -5.90 42.11 -5.57
N VAL A 529 -5.99 41.16 -4.63
CA VAL A 529 -5.75 41.37 -3.21
C VAL A 529 -4.66 40.42 -2.74
N LEU A 530 -3.59 40.95 -2.15
CA LEU A 530 -2.49 40.14 -1.62
C LEU A 530 -2.94 39.43 -0.33
N VAL A 531 -2.72 38.12 -0.23
CA VAL A 531 -3.15 37.36 0.96
C VAL A 531 -2.39 37.84 2.21
N GLY A 532 -1.14 38.26 2.04
CA GLY A 532 -0.36 38.86 3.12
C GLY A 532 -1.02 40.10 3.71
N ALA A 533 -1.60 40.96 2.87
CA ALA A 533 -2.30 42.16 3.34
C ALA A 533 -3.59 41.84 4.07
N VAL A 534 -4.34 40.83 3.60
CA VAL A 534 -5.52 40.35 4.33
C VAL A 534 -5.10 39.82 5.70
N PHE A 535 -4.03 39.02 5.76
CA PHE A 535 -3.52 38.49 7.02
C PHE A 535 -3.12 39.61 7.99
N GLU A 536 -2.31 40.58 7.54
CA GLU A 536 -1.87 41.73 8.35
C GLU A 536 -3.05 42.59 8.84
N THR A 537 -4.11 42.73 8.02
CA THR A 537 -5.30 43.52 8.37
C THR A 537 -6.11 42.88 9.50
N PHE A 538 -6.16 41.55 9.56
CA PHE A 538 -6.96 40.77 10.51
C PHE A 538 -6.08 39.93 11.46
N GLU A 539 -4.82 40.33 11.67
CA GLU A 539 -3.81 39.48 12.30
C GLU A 539 -4.22 39.08 13.72
N GLU A 540 -4.69 40.03 14.53
CA GLU A 540 -5.10 39.76 15.90
C GLU A 540 -6.23 38.72 15.96
N GLU A 541 -7.31 38.90 15.18
CA GLU A 541 -8.44 37.98 15.16
C GLU A 541 -8.09 36.61 14.57
N LEU A 542 -7.22 36.58 13.56
CA LEU A 542 -6.73 35.33 12.95
C LEU A 542 -5.87 34.52 13.93
N LEU A 543 -4.99 35.20 14.67
CA LEU A 543 -4.17 34.56 15.70
C LEU A 543 -5.01 33.99 16.85
N GLU A 544 -6.06 34.70 17.27
CA GLU A 544 -7.01 34.21 18.28
C GLU A 544 -7.71 32.90 17.84
N GLU A 545 -7.97 32.73 16.55
CA GLU A 545 -8.57 31.52 15.97
C GLU A 545 -7.53 30.44 15.59
N GLY A 546 -6.24 30.66 15.91
CA GLY A 546 -5.15 29.71 15.64
C GLY A 546 -4.69 29.69 14.18
N ILE A 547 -5.01 30.73 13.42
CA ILE A 547 -4.55 30.96 12.05
C ILE A 547 -3.27 31.80 12.12
N ASP A 548 -2.13 31.13 12.24
CA ASP A 548 -0.84 31.72 12.60
C ASP A 548 -0.03 32.29 11.42
N ASN A 549 -0.49 32.08 10.18
CA ASN A 549 0.22 32.55 9.01
C ASN A 549 -0.68 32.72 7.77
N LYS A 550 -0.21 33.55 6.82
CA LYS A 550 -0.90 33.83 5.55
C LYS A 550 -1.19 32.60 4.68
N TYR A 551 -0.37 31.54 4.74
CA TYR A 551 -0.61 30.34 3.96
C TYR A 551 -1.77 29.54 4.52
N PHE A 552 -1.92 29.54 5.85
CA PHE A 552 -3.06 28.89 6.48
C PHE A 552 -4.35 29.65 6.20
N LEU A 553 -4.34 30.98 6.30
CA LEU A 553 -5.45 31.83 5.84
C LEU A 553 -5.80 31.55 4.38
N GLN A 554 -4.81 31.49 3.49
CA GLN A 554 -5.01 31.17 2.08
C GLN A 554 -5.67 29.79 1.89
N GLY A 555 -5.22 28.79 2.65
CA GLY A 555 -5.80 27.45 2.63
C GLY A 555 -7.27 27.46 2.97
N ILE A 556 -7.65 28.20 4.01
CA ILE A 556 -9.04 28.37 4.47
C ILE A 556 -9.88 29.13 3.45
N LEU A 557 -9.40 30.27 2.96
CA LEU A 557 -10.15 31.06 1.98
C LEU A 557 -10.37 30.30 0.68
N ARG A 558 -9.37 29.53 0.22
CA ARG A 558 -9.52 28.66 -0.94
C ARG A 558 -10.58 27.60 -0.70
N ASP A 559 -10.56 26.90 0.44
CA ASP A 559 -11.57 25.88 0.77
C ASP A 559 -12.99 26.46 0.81
N LEU A 560 -13.14 27.71 1.22
CA LEU A 560 -14.43 28.40 1.30
C LEU A 560 -14.91 29.02 -0.02
N TYR A 561 -13.99 29.48 -0.88
CA TYR A 561 -14.31 30.39 -1.99
C TYR A 561 -13.65 30.04 -3.34
N ASP A 562 -13.14 28.81 -3.54
CA ASP A 562 -12.48 28.40 -4.81
C ASP A 562 -13.41 28.52 -6.04
N GLU A 563 -14.73 28.48 -5.83
CA GLU A 563 -15.72 28.67 -6.90
C GLU A 563 -15.94 30.15 -7.26
N ARG A 564 -15.57 31.08 -6.37
CA ARG A 564 -15.86 32.52 -6.49
C ARG A 564 -14.63 33.34 -6.90
N TRP A 565 -13.47 33.03 -6.34
CA TRP A 565 -12.23 33.76 -6.59
C TRP A 565 -11.12 32.86 -7.10
N PHE A 566 -10.14 33.46 -7.76
CA PHE A 566 -8.99 32.74 -8.31
C PHE A 566 -7.78 32.89 -7.40
N PHE A 567 -7.44 31.82 -6.68
CA PHE A 567 -6.29 31.80 -5.79
C PHE A 567 -4.99 31.53 -6.54
N LYS A 568 -4.05 32.47 -6.44
CA LYS A 568 -2.66 32.34 -6.91
C LYS A 568 -1.73 32.29 -5.72
N ARG A 569 -0.43 32.01 -5.95
CA ARG A 569 0.55 31.73 -4.88
C ARG A 569 0.49 32.72 -3.71
N ASP A 570 0.45 34.02 -3.99
CA ASP A 570 0.54 35.06 -2.96
C ASP A 570 -0.69 35.99 -2.93
N TYR A 571 -1.69 35.79 -3.79
CA TYR A 571 -2.80 36.72 -3.98
C TYR A 571 -4.09 36.06 -4.47
N ILE A 572 -5.17 36.80 -4.30
CA ILE A 572 -6.53 36.47 -4.73
C ILE A 572 -6.86 37.38 -5.91
N ALA A 573 -7.24 36.81 -7.05
CA ALA A 573 -7.75 37.55 -8.20
C ALA A 573 -9.28 37.42 -8.27
N LYS A 574 -9.97 38.54 -8.44
CA LYS A 574 -11.44 38.59 -8.54
C LYS A 574 -11.97 38.28 -9.94
N ASP A 575 -11.10 38.31 -10.94
CA ASP A 575 -11.43 38.02 -12.34
C ASP A 575 -10.33 37.13 -12.93
N GLN A 576 -10.73 36.13 -13.72
CA GLN A 576 -9.81 35.17 -14.35
C GLN A 576 -8.88 35.80 -15.39
N SER A 577 -9.31 36.90 -16.03
CA SER A 577 -8.52 37.65 -17.01
C SER A 577 -7.29 38.33 -16.39
N VAL A 578 -7.29 38.47 -15.07
CA VAL A 578 -6.21 39.13 -14.33
C VAL A 578 -5.09 38.14 -14.11
N THR A 579 -4.06 38.26 -14.94
CA THR A 579 -3.00 37.24 -15.01
C THR A 579 -1.94 37.38 -13.92
N THR A 580 -1.57 38.62 -13.54
CA THR A 580 -0.46 38.86 -12.61
C THR A 580 -0.60 40.17 -11.82
N VAL A 581 0.09 40.25 -10.68
CA VAL A 581 0.26 41.49 -9.90
C VAL A 581 0.95 42.58 -10.74
N TYR A 582 1.95 42.21 -11.53
CA TYR A 582 2.72 43.14 -12.38
C TYR A 582 1.81 43.89 -13.35
N THR A 583 0.97 43.16 -14.09
CA THR A 583 0.01 43.75 -15.04
C THR A 583 -0.99 44.69 -14.35
N SER A 584 -1.41 44.38 -13.13
CA SER A 584 -2.32 45.26 -12.38
C SER A 584 -1.64 46.56 -11.96
N ILE A 585 -0.38 46.52 -11.53
CA ILE A 585 0.41 47.72 -11.20
C ILE A 585 0.65 48.58 -12.45
N VAL A 586 1.06 47.96 -13.56
CA VAL A 586 1.27 48.68 -14.84
C VAL A 586 -0.04 49.34 -15.30
N ASN A 587 -1.17 48.64 -15.19
CA ASN A 587 -2.48 49.21 -15.51
C ASN A 587 -2.87 50.35 -14.56
N PHE A 588 -2.57 50.24 -13.27
CA PHE A 588 -2.79 51.34 -12.32
C PHE A 588 -1.98 52.60 -12.71
N ILE A 589 -0.70 52.43 -13.06
CA ILE A 589 0.15 53.53 -13.55
C ILE A 589 -0.41 54.11 -14.85
N LYS A 590 -0.87 53.25 -15.78
CA LYS A 590 -1.46 53.65 -17.07
C LYS A 590 -2.71 54.52 -16.92
N HIS A 591 -3.60 54.17 -15.99
CA HIS A 591 -4.85 54.92 -15.76
C HIS A 591 -4.68 56.10 -14.80
N SER A 592 -3.49 56.26 -14.21
CA SER A 592 -3.20 57.38 -13.33
C SER A 592 -3.00 58.67 -14.14
N LYS A 593 -3.66 59.74 -13.69
CA LYS A 593 -3.61 61.06 -14.36
C LYS A 593 -2.26 61.76 -14.19
N TYR A 594 -1.53 61.47 -13.10
CA TYR A 594 -0.27 62.08 -12.72
C TYR A 594 0.78 60.99 -12.45
N PRO A 595 2.09 61.31 -12.45
CA PRO A 595 3.12 60.38 -12.01
C PRO A 595 2.83 59.80 -10.63
N VAL A 596 3.05 58.50 -10.49
CA VAL A 596 2.72 57.73 -9.29
C VAL A 596 4.01 57.43 -8.53
N SER A 597 4.05 57.69 -7.22
CA SER A 597 5.20 57.33 -6.38
C SER A 597 5.20 55.85 -6.00
N LYS A 598 6.32 55.34 -5.46
CA LYS A 598 6.34 53.99 -4.86
C LYS A 598 5.31 53.86 -3.74
N GLU A 599 5.18 54.89 -2.93
CA GLU A 599 4.27 54.96 -1.79
C GLU A 599 2.80 54.93 -2.22
N ASP A 600 2.46 55.55 -3.37
CA ASP A 600 1.11 55.48 -3.92
C ASP A 600 0.77 54.07 -4.43
N ILE A 601 1.72 53.39 -5.08
CA ILE A 601 1.53 52.01 -5.52
C ILE A 601 1.37 51.06 -4.32
N ILE A 602 2.18 51.21 -3.27
CA ILE A 602 2.07 50.39 -2.06
C ILE A 602 0.74 50.63 -1.35
N ARG A 603 0.25 51.87 -1.32
CA ARG A 603 -1.05 52.20 -0.73
C ARG A 603 -2.21 51.59 -1.50
N GLU A 604 -2.11 51.56 -2.83
CA GLU A 604 -3.13 50.97 -3.69
C GLU A 604 -3.10 49.43 -3.68
N PHE A 605 -1.91 48.85 -3.48
CA PHE A 605 -1.70 47.41 -3.39
C PHE A 605 -0.97 47.07 -2.07
N PRO A 606 -1.68 47.10 -0.92
CA PRO A 606 -1.09 46.78 0.38
C PRO A 606 -0.44 45.39 0.40
N GLY A 607 0.65 45.23 1.16
CA GLY A 607 1.38 43.97 1.29
C GLY A 607 2.37 43.69 0.14
N LEU A 608 2.58 44.63 -0.79
CA LEU A 608 3.57 44.50 -1.86
C LEU A 608 4.99 44.47 -1.30
N THR A 609 5.78 43.50 -1.76
CA THR A 609 7.23 43.49 -1.51
C THR A 609 7.96 44.41 -2.48
N GLU A 610 9.06 45.01 -2.06
CA GLU A 610 9.91 45.89 -2.90
C GLU A 610 10.38 45.19 -4.18
N ILE A 611 10.67 43.88 -4.12
CA ILE A 611 11.10 43.09 -5.29
C ILE A 611 9.99 43.03 -6.35
N VAL A 612 8.75 42.74 -5.92
CA VAL A 612 7.60 42.67 -6.83
C VAL A 612 7.31 44.04 -7.45
N LEU A 613 7.40 45.11 -6.65
CA LEU A 613 7.27 46.48 -7.13
C LEU A 613 8.34 46.79 -8.18
N GLN A 614 9.61 46.51 -7.88
CA GLN A 614 10.73 46.76 -8.79
C GLN A 614 10.59 46.00 -10.11
N MET A 615 10.13 44.74 -10.06
CA MET A 615 9.83 43.97 -11.27
C MET A 615 8.66 44.57 -12.06
N ALA A 616 7.61 45.04 -11.41
CA ALA A 616 6.45 45.66 -12.08
C ALA A 616 6.84 46.95 -12.80
N VAL A 617 7.62 47.82 -12.15
CA VAL A 617 8.00 49.13 -12.71
C VAL A 617 9.17 49.05 -13.70
N SER A 618 9.74 47.87 -13.90
CA SER A 618 10.75 47.61 -14.95
C SER A 618 10.12 47.25 -16.31
N ASP A 619 8.79 47.28 -16.42
CA ASP A 619 8.08 47.11 -17.69
C ASP A 619 8.53 48.18 -18.71
N ASN A 620 8.69 47.78 -19.98
CA ASN A 620 9.15 48.67 -21.05
C ASN A 620 8.23 49.88 -21.30
N ASN A 621 6.96 49.79 -20.88
CA ASN A 621 6.00 50.89 -20.98
C ASN A 621 5.95 51.76 -19.73
N VAL A 622 6.74 51.48 -18.70
CA VAL A 622 6.82 52.29 -17.48
C VAL A 622 8.12 53.08 -17.48
N ILE A 623 8.00 54.40 -17.41
CA ILE A 623 9.14 55.33 -17.39
C ILE A 623 9.34 55.83 -15.96
N ASN A 624 10.53 55.62 -15.42
CA ASN A 624 10.92 56.10 -14.09
C ASN A 624 11.43 57.55 -14.15
N LEU A 625 10.62 58.48 -13.67
CA LEU A 625 10.91 59.91 -13.56
C LEU A 625 11.65 60.26 -12.26
N PHE A 626 12.61 59.42 -11.87
CA PHE A 626 13.41 59.56 -10.65
C PHE A 626 12.58 59.41 -9.36
N GLY A 627 11.99 58.22 -9.16
CA GLY A 627 11.23 57.84 -7.96
C GLY A 627 9.72 57.95 -8.11
N THR A 628 9.25 58.49 -9.23
CA THR A 628 7.85 58.44 -9.68
C THR A 628 7.76 57.78 -11.04
N TYR A 629 6.62 57.19 -11.36
CA TYR A 629 6.42 56.36 -12.55
C TYR A 629 5.28 56.90 -13.40
N ILE A 630 5.47 56.92 -14.71
CA ILE A 630 4.41 57.17 -15.69
C ILE A 630 4.39 56.05 -16.72
N HIS A 631 3.24 55.85 -17.35
CA HIS A 631 3.12 54.96 -18.49
C HIS A 631 3.50 55.69 -19.79
N SER A 632 4.01 54.96 -20.78
CA SER A 632 4.40 55.48 -22.10
C SER A 632 3.24 56.17 -22.82
N ASP A 633 2.02 55.62 -22.75
CA ASP A 633 0.78 56.25 -23.25
C ASP A 633 0.51 57.66 -22.66
N SER A 634 1.10 57.99 -21.51
CA SER A 634 0.96 59.31 -20.88
C SER A 634 2.04 60.31 -21.33
N VAL A 635 3.02 59.88 -22.13
CA VAL A 635 4.07 60.75 -22.71
C VAL A 635 3.46 61.64 -23.78
N ARG A 636 3.66 62.94 -23.65
CA ARG A 636 3.15 63.99 -24.53
C ARG A 636 4.31 64.65 -25.27
N LEU A 637 4.61 64.13 -26.46
CA LEU A 637 5.66 64.66 -27.33
C LEU A 637 5.18 64.70 -28.79
N SER A 638 5.35 65.87 -29.42
CA SER A 638 5.23 66.03 -30.87
C SER A 638 6.47 65.52 -31.61
N ASP A 639 6.34 65.25 -32.90
CA ASP A 639 7.48 64.84 -33.73
C ASP A 639 8.58 65.91 -33.78
N SER A 640 8.20 67.20 -33.71
CA SER A 640 9.15 68.31 -33.64
C SER A 640 9.98 68.30 -32.35
N GLU A 641 9.36 67.93 -31.22
CA GLU A 641 10.03 67.84 -29.93
C GLU A 641 10.95 66.61 -29.86
N LYS A 642 10.53 65.48 -30.42
CA LYS A 642 11.40 64.30 -30.58
C LYS A 642 12.62 64.64 -31.44
N THR A 643 12.41 65.33 -32.57
CA THR A 643 13.49 65.77 -33.45
C THR A 643 14.46 66.71 -32.72
N PHE A 644 13.94 67.64 -31.92
CA PHE A 644 14.76 68.53 -31.09
C PHE A 644 15.58 67.77 -30.04
N LEU A 645 14.99 66.81 -29.32
CA LEU A 645 15.71 66.01 -28.32
C LEU A 645 16.83 65.19 -28.97
N ARG A 646 16.54 64.59 -30.14
CA ARG A 646 17.53 63.88 -30.95
C ARG A 646 18.66 64.79 -31.39
N SER A 647 18.37 65.99 -31.91
CA SER A 647 19.42 66.91 -32.37
C SER A 647 20.33 67.35 -31.22
N VAL A 648 19.80 67.54 -30.00
CA VAL A 648 20.63 67.83 -28.83
C VAL A 648 21.61 66.68 -28.53
N LEU A 649 21.17 65.43 -28.64
CA LEU A 649 22.06 64.27 -28.48
C LEU A 649 23.13 64.22 -29.57
N GLU A 650 22.74 64.40 -30.84
CA GLU A 650 23.66 64.38 -31.97
C GLU A 650 24.70 65.49 -31.90
N ASP A 651 24.30 66.70 -31.52
CA ASP A 651 25.19 67.86 -31.36
C ASP A 651 26.26 67.58 -30.30
N TYR A 652 25.86 67.08 -29.12
CA TYR A 652 26.79 66.80 -28.03
C TYR A 652 27.70 65.59 -28.30
N LEU A 653 27.18 64.58 -29.00
CA LEU A 653 27.92 63.39 -29.42
C LEU A 653 28.65 63.58 -30.76
N SER A 654 28.71 64.79 -31.31
CA SER A 654 29.54 65.10 -32.48
C SER A 654 31.01 65.35 -32.09
N GLN A 655 31.24 65.82 -30.86
CA GLN A 655 32.55 66.21 -30.34
C GLN A 655 33.03 65.31 -29.20
N ARG A 656 32.18 64.43 -28.69
CA ARG A 656 32.45 63.56 -27.53
C ARG A 656 32.03 62.12 -27.84
N SER A 657 32.78 61.16 -27.31
CA SER A 657 32.46 59.72 -27.43
C SER A 657 31.25 59.32 -26.59
N PHE A 658 31.03 60.01 -25.46
CA PHE A 658 29.86 59.88 -24.61
C PHE A 658 29.53 61.20 -23.93
N ILE A 659 28.31 61.33 -23.43
CA ILE A 659 27.83 62.48 -22.65
C ILE A 659 27.16 62.01 -21.37
N HIS A 660 27.19 62.82 -20.33
CA HIS A 660 26.40 62.59 -19.12
C HIS A 660 25.06 63.34 -19.25
N VAL A 661 23.94 62.76 -18.80
CA VAL A 661 22.62 63.41 -18.96
C VAL A 661 22.52 64.79 -18.29
N LYS A 662 23.32 65.03 -17.23
CA LYS A 662 23.43 66.35 -16.58
C LYS A 662 24.02 67.43 -17.49
N ASP A 663 24.74 67.08 -18.54
CA ASP A 663 25.31 68.05 -19.48
C ASP A 663 24.24 68.65 -20.39
N ILE A 664 23.26 67.83 -20.80
CA ILE A 664 22.21 68.22 -21.74
C ILE A 664 20.93 68.70 -21.05
N PHE A 665 20.68 68.29 -19.80
CA PHE A 665 19.47 68.67 -19.08
C PHE A 665 19.29 70.19 -18.94
N PRO A 666 20.30 70.99 -18.51
CA PRO A 666 20.16 72.45 -18.44
C PRO A 666 19.93 73.09 -19.82
N VAL A 667 20.49 72.52 -20.88
CA VAL A 667 20.32 73.02 -22.25
C VAL A 667 18.90 72.80 -22.75
N ILE A 668 18.35 71.61 -22.53
CA ILE A 668 16.96 71.31 -22.87
C ILE A 668 16.02 72.19 -22.03
N MET A 669 16.29 72.34 -20.74
CA MET A 669 15.52 73.21 -19.85
C MET A 669 15.53 74.68 -20.30
N ALA A 670 16.66 75.18 -20.83
CA ALA A 670 16.75 76.55 -21.32
C ALA A 670 16.10 76.75 -22.70
N LYS A 671 16.26 75.78 -23.62
CA LYS A 671 15.79 75.91 -25.01
C LYS A 671 14.33 75.49 -25.20
N ASN A 672 13.86 74.48 -24.48
CA ASN A 672 12.50 73.96 -24.57
C ASN A 672 12.04 73.36 -23.23
N PRO A 673 11.76 74.19 -22.21
CA PRO A 673 11.31 73.73 -20.89
C PRO A 673 9.96 73.00 -20.94
N THR A 674 9.12 73.31 -21.94
CA THR A 674 7.79 72.73 -22.09
C THR A 674 7.83 71.23 -22.38
N VAL A 675 8.85 70.75 -23.10
CA VAL A 675 9.08 69.30 -23.30
C VAL A 675 9.25 68.57 -21.98
N LEU A 676 9.93 69.18 -21.01
CA LEU A 676 10.15 68.59 -19.70
C LEU A 676 8.89 68.66 -18.84
N SER A 677 8.26 69.84 -18.74
CA SER A 677 7.10 70.03 -17.86
C SER A 677 5.85 69.27 -18.32
N ASN A 678 5.60 69.16 -19.63
CA ASN A 678 4.48 68.37 -20.17
C ASN A 678 4.61 66.87 -19.91
N ASN A 679 5.83 66.40 -19.65
CA ASN A 679 6.16 65.01 -19.36
C ASN A 679 6.58 64.79 -17.90
N TYR A 680 6.33 65.78 -17.03
CA TYR A 680 6.62 65.72 -15.58
C TYR A 680 8.09 65.48 -15.21
N ILE A 681 9.02 65.86 -16.09
CA ILE A 681 10.45 65.66 -15.86
C ILE A 681 11.01 66.83 -15.05
N MET A 682 11.32 66.57 -13.78
CA MET A 682 11.88 67.56 -12.86
C MET A 682 13.40 67.45 -12.69
N PHE A 683 13.98 66.29 -13.03
CA PHE A 683 15.39 65.98 -12.78
C PHE A 683 16.05 65.36 -14.01
N SER A 684 17.38 65.52 -14.12
CA SER A 684 18.18 64.99 -15.23
C SER A 684 18.02 63.49 -15.45
N PHE A 685 17.80 62.72 -14.38
CA PHE A 685 17.60 61.28 -14.50
C PHE A 685 16.21 60.90 -15.02
N GLY A 686 15.18 61.73 -14.84
CA GLY A 686 13.90 61.54 -15.51
C GLY A 686 14.01 61.80 -17.02
N LEU A 687 14.82 62.80 -17.41
CA LEU A 687 15.16 63.02 -18.81
C LEU A 687 15.92 61.82 -19.40
N PHE A 688 16.87 61.23 -18.66
CA PHE A 688 17.57 60.02 -19.10
C PHE A 688 16.59 58.91 -19.47
N SER A 689 15.67 58.58 -18.57
CA SER A 689 14.67 57.51 -18.79
C SER A 689 13.77 57.81 -19.99
N LEU A 690 13.38 59.07 -20.20
CA LEU A 690 12.60 59.45 -21.39
C LEU A 690 13.42 59.28 -22.67
N LEU A 691 14.66 59.73 -22.69
CA LEU A 691 15.54 59.61 -23.86
C LEU A 691 15.83 58.15 -24.21
N GLU A 692 16.07 57.33 -23.19
CA GLU A 692 16.25 55.88 -23.34
C GLU A 692 14.99 55.24 -23.95
N TYR A 693 13.81 55.57 -23.41
CA TYR A 693 12.54 55.09 -23.97
C TYR A 693 12.36 55.48 -25.45
N LEU A 694 12.74 56.70 -25.84
CA LEU A 694 12.55 57.20 -27.21
C LEU A 694 13.59 56.67 -28.21
N PHE A 695 14.84 56.52 -27.79
CA PHE A 695 15.96 56.36 -28.72
C PHE A 695 16.90 55.19 -28.40
N ARG A 696 16.48 54.22 -27.58
CA ARG A 696 17.30 53.02 -27.27
C ARG A 696 17.78 52.24 -28.49
N ASP A 697 17.07 52.34 -29.60
CA ASP A 697 17.42 51.67 -30.86
C ASP A 697 18.42 52.49 -31.70
N GLU A 698 18.68 53.75 -31.32
CA GLU A 698 19.54 54.69 -32.07
C GLU A 698 20.81 55.07 -31.31
N PHE A 699 20.77 55.07 -29.97
CA PHE A 699 21.90 55.38 -29.10
C PHE A 699 22.07 54.30 -28.04
N THR A 700 23.29 54.17 -27.52
CA THR A 700 23.55 53.32 -26.36
C THR A 700 23.36 54.10 -25.06
N PHE A 701 22.52 53.56 -24.18
CA PHE A 701 22.23 54.10 -22.86
C PHE A 701 22.87 53.23 -21.77
N SER A 702 23.75 53.83 -20.96
CA SER A 702 24.35 53.20 -19.78
C SER A 702 24.27 54.20 -18.63
N ARG A 703 23.17 54.16 -17.87
CA ARG A 703 22.82 55.18 -16.89
C ARG A 703 24.01 55.53 -15.98
N PRO A 704 24.43 56.80 -15.89
CA PRO A 704 23.78 58.02 -16.41
C PRO A 704 24.29 58.57 -17.76
N TYR A 705 25.07 57.78 -18.50
CA TYR A 705 25.75 58.18 -19.73
C TYR A 705 25.03 57.72 -21.00
N ILE A 706 25.21 58.49 -22.07
CA ILE A 706 24.61 58.28 -23.40
C ILE A 706 25.72 58.36 -24.45
N SER A 707 25.70 57.49 -25.45
CA SER A 707 26.77 57.35 -26.45
C SER A 707 26.26 56.79 -27.79
N LYS A 708 27.08 56.84 -28.85
CA LYS A 708 26.76 56.24 -30.15
C LYS A 708 27.13 54.75 -30.24
N ASP A 709 28.22 54.37 -29.58
CA ASP A 709 28.75 52.99 -29.54
C ASP A 709 28.60 52.39 -28.14
N GLU A 710 28.70 51.07 -28.00
CA GLU A 710 28.63 50.40 -26.70
C GLU A 710 29.62 51.00 -25.69
N MET A 711 29.10 51.60 -24.61
CA MET A 711 29.88 52.24 -23.56
C MET A 711 29.97 51.33 -22.34
N GLN A 712 31.18 50.85 -22.02
CA GLN A 712 31.46 50.22 -20.73
C GLN A 712 31.68 51.32 -19.69
N ILE A 713 31.15 51.15 -18.47
CA ILE A 713 31.31 52.09 -17.35
C ILE A 713 32.80 52.34 -17.05
N ASP A 714 33.64 51.34 -17.32
CA ASP A 714 35.09 51.43 -17.24
C ASP A 714 35.63 52.64 -18.00
N LYS A 715 35.01 53.09 -19.10
CA LYS A 715 35.53 54.18 -19.94
C LYS A 715 35.78 55.52 -19.21
N ALA A 716 34.96 55.90 -18.22
CA ALA A 716 35.18 57.15 -17.47
C ALA A 716 36.36 57.01 -16.49
N ARG A 717 36.51 55.82 -15.87
CA ARG A 717 37.64 55.49 -15.02
C ARG A 717 38.91 55.30 -15.87
N ASP A 718 38.81 54.63 -17.01
CA ASP A 718 39.86 54.41 -18.00
C ASP A 718 40.44 55.72 -18.50
N ILE A 719 39.63 56.76 -18.71
CA ILE A 719 40.14 58.10 -19.09
C ILE A 719 41.03 58.67 -17.97
N ILE A 720 40.61 58.52 -16.71
CA ILE A 720 41.39 59.00 -15.57
C ILE A 720 42.66 58.15 -15.40
N ASP A 721 42.57 56.83 -15.56
CA ASP A 721 43.71 55.92 -15.48
C ASP A 721 44.71 56.14 -16.61
N ALA A 722 44.24 56.36 -17.84
CA ALA A 722 45.09 56.73 -18.98
C ALA A 722 45.80 58.06 -18.73
N MET A 723 45.10 59.06 -18.20
CA MET A 723 45.71 60.33 -17.82
C MET A 723 46.79 60.13 -16.74
N ILE A 724 46.57 59.29 -15.74
CA ILE A 724 47.57 58.97 -14.72
C ILE A 724 48.77 58.25 -15.34
N ALA A 725 48.53 57.33 -16.28
CA ALA A 725 49.59 56.57 -16.94
C ALA A 725 50.43 57.39 -17.95
N ASP A 726 49.84 58.42 -18.56
CA ASP A 726 50.51 59.26 -19.56
C ASP A 726 51.37 60.38 -18.94
N ASN A 727 51.20 60.67 -17.65
CA ASN A 727 51.89 61.77 -16.96
C ASN A 727 52.82 61.25 -15.86
N GLU A 728 54.13 61.41 -16.03
CA GLU A 728 55.16 60.95 -15.05
C GLU A 728 54.90 61.48 -13.63
N ILE A 729 54.45 62.73 -13.50
CA ILE A 729 54.00 63.37 -12.26
C ILE A 729 52.66 64.06 -12.53
N ILE A 730 51.67 63.84 -11.65
CA ILE A 730 50.35 64.46 -11.77
C ILE A 730 49.81 64.93 -10.42
N SER A 731 49.11 66.07 -10.40
CA SER A 731 48.49 66.57 -9.18
C SER A 731 47.14 65.92 -8.91
N ILE A 732 46.83 65.72 -7.63
CA ILE A 732 45.53 65.21 -7.18
C ILE A 732 44.40 66.17 -7.60
N SER A 733 44.66 67.48 -7.64
CA SER A 733 43.67 68.47 -8.10
C SER A 733 43.32 68.34 -9.58
N GLU A 734 44.27 67.97 -10.44
CA GLU A 734 44.01 67.70 -11.86
C GLU A 734 43.14 66.44 -12.02
N ILE A 735 43.48 65.36 -11.31
CA ILE A 735 42.66 64.13 -11.28
C ILE A 735 41.22 64.44 -10.85
N GLN A 736 41.05 65.22 -9.78
CA GLN A 736 39.74 65.64 -9.31
C GLN A 736 39.01 66.55 -10.31
N SER A 737 39.73 67.38 -11.06
CA SER A 737 39.14 68.24 -12.08
C SER A 737 38.56 67.42 -13.22
N VAL A 738 39.33 66.46 -13.74
CA VAL A 738 38.89 65.56 -14.81
C VAL A 738 37.75 64.67 -14.34
N ALA A 739 37.83 64.11 -13.12
CA ALA A 739 36.71 63.36 -12.55
C ALA A 739 35.41 64.18 -12.49
N ARG A 740 35.48 65.46 -12.10
CA ARG A 740 34.31 66.36 -12.11
C ARG A 740 33.80 66.63 -13.52
N GLU A 741 34.69 66.85 -14.48
CA GLU A 741 34.33 67.10 -15.88
C GLU A 741 33.50 65.94 -16.46
N TYR A 742 33.88 64.70 -16.15
CA TYR A 742 33.18 63.50 -16.59
C TYR A 742 32.07 63.02 -15.63
N HIS A 743 31.71 63.82 -14.62
CA HIS A 743 30.76 63.45 -13.55
C HIS A 743 31.10 62.14 -12.81
N PHE A 744 32.38 61.75 -12.80
CA PHE A 744 32.88 60.60 -12.05
C PHE A 744 33.01 60.96 -10.57
N GLN A 745 32.33 60.20 -9.71
CA GLN A 745 32.32 60.44 -8.27
C GLN A 745 33.49 59.74 -7.57
N ILE A 746 34.47 60.52 -7.10
CA ILE A 746 35.53 60.04 -6.19
C ILE A 746 35.01 60.17 -4.75
N TYR A 747 34.69 59.05 -4.12
CA TYR A 747 34.19 59.02 -2.74
C TYR A 747 35.28 59.26 -1.70
N SER A 748 36.46 58.65 -1.91
CA SER A 748 37.64 58.80 -1.05
C SER A 748 38.86 59.05 -1.93
N ILE A 749 39.51 60.18 -1.72
CA ILE A 749 40.70 60.58 -2.49
C ILE A 749 41.83 59.58 -2.24
N LEU A 750 42.03 59.20 -0.98
CA LEU A 750 43.13 58.33 -0.60
C LEU A 750 42.91 56.91 -1.12
N ASP A 751 41.71 56.34 -0.98
CA ASP A 751 41.42 55.01 -1.53
C ASP A 751 41.54 54.98 -3.06
N PHE A 752 41.10 56.06 -3.72
CA PHE A 752 41.28 56.21 -5.16
C PHE A 752 42.77 56.22 -5.53
N ILE A 753 43.60 57.00 -4.83
CA ILE A 753 45.03 57.06 -5.10
C ILE A 753 45.71 55.73 -4.77
N ASP A 754 45.33 55.10 -3.66
CA ASP A 754 45.87 53.80 -3.26
C ASP A 754 45.54 52.70 -4.28
N SER A 755 44.37 52.77 -4.93
CA SER A 755 44.05 51.89 -6.05
C SER A 755 45.00 52.05 -7.24
N CYS A 756 45.66 53.22 -7.36
CA CYS A 756 46.66 53.51 -8.39
C CYS A 756 48.09 53.08 -7.99
N ASN A 757 48.30 52.53 -6.78
CA ASN A 757 49.60 52.05 -6.31
C ASN A 757 50.18 50.93 -7.20
N GLY A 758 49.46 50.41 -8.20
CA GLY A 758 50.00 49.56 -9.26
C GLY A 758 50.99 50.28 -10.18
N VAL A 759 50.78 51.58 -10.43
CA VAL A 759 51.49 52.38 -11.45
C VAL A 759 52.23 53.58 -10.83
N SER A 760 51.65 54.22 -9.81
CA SER A 760 52.15 55.47 -9.22
C SER A 760 52.16 55.43 -7.70
N LEU A 761 53.04 56.18 -7.04
CA LEU A 761 53.06 56.38 -5.59
C LEU A 761 52.75 57.85 -5.26
N LEU A 762 52.21 58.11 -4.07
CA LEU A 762 52.19 59.46 -3.51
C LEU A 762 53.62 59.92 -3.27
N ILE A 763 54.00 61.09 -3.79
CA ILE A 763 55.30 61.71 -3.49
C ILE A 763 55.18 62.84 -2.47
N ASN A 764 53.97 63.38 -2.27
CA ASN A 764 53.61 64.33 -1.22
C ASN A 764 52.07 64.35 -1.06
N SER A 765 51.53 65.25 -0.24
CA SER A 765 50.08 65.35 0.04
C SER A 765 49.22 65.83 -1.14
N SER A 766 49.82 66.16 -2.28
CA SER A 766 49.14 66.79 -3.43
C SER A 766 49.47 66.17 -4.79
N GLN A 767 50.46 65.29 -4.88
CA GLN A 767 50.98 64.76 -6.14
C GLN A 767 51.30 63.27 -6.03
N ILE A 768 51.09 62.57 -7.15
CA ILE A 768 51.55 61.20 -7.38
C ILE A 768 52.58 61.19 -8.51
N MET A 769 53.46 60.19 -8.48
CA MET A 769 54.52 60.00 -9.47
C MET A 769 54.61 58.52 -9.85
N HIS A 770 54.95 58.22 -11.10
CA HIS A 770 55.20 56.86 -11.54
C HIS A 770 56.25 56.15 -10.67
N ILE A 771 55.96 54.90 -10.29
CA ILE A 771 56.83 54.11 -9.40
C ILE A 771 58.28 54.11 -9.90
N ASP A 772 58.49 53.80 -11.17
CA ASP A 772 59.82 53.67 -11.78
C ASP A 772 60.62 54.98 -11.72
N ALA A 773 59.94 56.13 -11.75
CA ALA A 773 60.56 57.45 -11.69
C ALA A 773 60.98 57.84 -10.25
N THR A 774 60.32 57.31 -9.21
CA THR A 774 60.66 57.58 -7.80
C THR A 774 61.96 56.94 -7.34
N GLY A 775 62.40 55.85 -7.99
CA GLY A 775 63.52 55.02 -7.53
C GLY A 775 63.19 54.11 -6.34
N VAL A 776 61.93 54.08 -5.88
CA VAL A 776 61.47 53.16 -4.82
C VAL A 776 61.12 51.81 -5.42
N ASN A 777 61.68 50.74 -4.85
CA ASN A 777 61.34 49.36 -5.20
C ASN A 777 61.16 48.51 -3.92
N LYS A 778 60.77 47.25 -4.10
CA LYS A 778 60.50 46.33 -2.99
C LYS A 778 61.70 46.14 -2.04
N ASP A 779 62.93 46.14 -2.57
CA ASP A 779 64.13 45.96 -1.76
C ASP A 779 64.41 47.19 -0.90
N VAL A 780 64.23 48.38 -1.48
CA VAL A 780 64.26 49.67 -0.75
C VAL A 780 63.23 49.65 0.38
N VAL A 781 61.99 49.24 0.09
CA VAL A 781 60.94 49.18 1.12
C VAL A 781 61.25 48.15 2.20
N SER A 782 61.79 46.99 1.84
CA SER A 782 62.18 45.96 2.82
C SER A 782 63.29 46.44 3.76
N SER A 783 64.18 47.31 3.27
CA SER A 783 65.23 47.93 4.09
C SER A 783 64.65 48.94 5.06
N ILE A 784 63.82 49.89 4.60
CA ILE A 784 63.22 50.89 5.49
C ILE A 784 62.22 50.27 6.46
N GLU A 785 61.49 49.23 6.05
CA GLU A 785 60.54 48.52 6.91
C GLU A 785 61.24 47.92 8.13
N LYS A 786 62.44 47.35 7.97
CA LYS A 786 63.25 46.88 9.11
C LYS A 786 63.68 48.03 10.02
N MET A 787 64.16 49.14 9.45
CA MET A 787 64.57 50.30 10.22
C MET A 787 63.43 50.89 11.06
N ILE A 788 62.23 50.93 10.50
CA ILE A 788 61.03 51.41 11.20
C ILE A 788 60.59 50.41 12.27
N MET A 789 60.60 49.10 11.97
CA MET A 789 60.26 48.04 12.93
C MET A 789 61.18 48.03 14.16
N ASP A 790 62.45 48.38 14.00
CA ASP A 790 63.40 48.50 15.12
C ASP A 790 63.12 49.74 16.00
N GLU A 791 62.38 50.73 15.50
CA GLU A 791 62.11 52.00 16.18
C GLU A 791 60.74 52.02 16.90
N ILE A 792 59.71 51.38 16.35
CA ILE A 792 58.33 51.51 16.83
C ILE A 792 57.74 50.19 17.36
N THR A 793 56.92 50.30 18.41
CA THR A 793 56.13 49.17 18.95
C THR A 793 54.61 49.42 18.94
N GLN A 794 54.21 50.63 18.57
CA GLN A 794 52.82 51.10 18.55
C GLN A 794 52.59 52.02 17.35
N THR A 795 51.38 52.54 17.20
CA THR A 795 51.04 53.51 16.13
C THR A 795 51.75 54.84 16.35
N VAL A 796 52.49 55.32 15.35
CA VAL A 796 53.25 56.57 15.38
C VAL A 796 53.02 57.35 14.07
N PRO A 797 52.90 58.69 14.10
CA PRO A 797 52.94 59.50 12.88
C PRO A 797 54.24 59.29 12.12
N VAL A 798 54.16 59.07 10.80
CA VAL A 798 55.35 58.81 9.96
C VAL A 798 56.37 59.95 10.07
N ALA A 799 55.91 61.20 10.17
CA ALA A 799 56.78 62.37 10.32
C ALA A 799 57.60 62.39 11.62
N LYS A 800 57.29 61.55 12.61
CA LYS A 800 58.04 61.43 13.88
C LYS A 800 59.10 60.34 13.86
N LEU A 801 59.26 59.61 12.76
CA LEU A 801 60.25 58.55 12.65
C LEU A 801 61.65 59.17 12.54
N GLU A 802 62.53 58.85 13.48
CA GLU A 802 63.93 59.31 13.50
C GLU A 802 64.78 58.57 12.47
N CYS A 803 64.43 57.31 12.16
CA CYS A 803 65.15 56.48 11.19
C CYS A 803 65.11 57.02 9.75
N ILE A 804 64.25 57.99 9.42
CA ILE A 804 64.14 58.54 8.06
C ILE A 804 65.46 59.15 7.58
N SER A 805 66.24 59.75 8.47
CA SER A 805 67.57 60.32 8.14
C SER A 805 68.57 59.27 7.63
N ARG A 806 68.32 57.99 7.91
CA ARG A 806 69.15 56.84 7.52
C ARG A 806 68.58 56.08 6.31
N PHE A 807 67.48 56.55 5.72
CA PHE A 807 66.89 55.88 4.57
C PHE A 807 67.81 55.98 3.34
N PRO A 808 67.78 54.96 2.45
CA PRO A 808 68.61 54.97 1.25
C PRO A 808 68.21 56.15 0.33
N THR A 809 69.20 56.68 -0.37
CA THR A 809 68.98 57.69 -1.42
C THR A 809 68.19 57.07 -2.57
N ILE A 810 67.11 57.76 -2.96
CA ILE A 810 66.25 57.43 -4.11
C ILE A 810 66.15 58.67 -5.03
N ASN A 811 65.38 58.61 -6.12
CA ASN A 811 65.33 59.71 -7.10
C ASN A 811 64.54 60.94 -6.62
N VAL A 812 63.80 60.83 -5.53
CA VAL A 812 62.98 61.90 -4.94
C VAL A 812 63.21 62.01 -3.43
N PRO A 813 63.00 63.16 -2.79
CA PRO A 813 63.06 63.24 -1.33
C PRO A 813 62.04 62.33 -0.66
N TRP A 814 62.42 61.70 0.45
CA TRP A 814 61.47 60.99 1.29
C TRP A 814 60.46 61.99 1.87
N THR A 815 59.18 61.67 1.74
CA THR A 815 58.07 62.39 2.38
C THR A 815 57.25 61.40 3.21
N ASP A 816 56.52 61.92 4.19
CA ASP A 816 55.62 61.11 5.01
C ASP A 816 54.61 60.31 4.17
N TRP A 817 54.06 60.92 3.12
CA TRP A 817 53.14 60.28 2.17
C TRP A 817 53.82 59.32 1.18
N LEU A 818 55.08 59.54 0.83
CA LEU A 818 55.86 58.56 0.04
C LEU A 818 56.17 57.31 0.85
N ILE A 819 56.56 57.48 2.12
CA ILE A 819 56.77 56.36 3.04
C ILE A 819 55.46 55.59 3.23
N TYR A 820 54.35 56.31 3.43
CA TYR A 820 53.02 55.72 3.48
C TYR A 820 52.72 54.87 2.23
N SER A 821 52.80 55.46 1.04
CA SER A 821 52.42 54.77 -0.21
C SER A 821 53.34 53.60 -0.53
N ALA A 822 54.64 53.72 -0.24
CA ALA A 822 55.63 52.66 -0.40
C ALA A 822 55.38 51.47 0.56
N LEU A 823 55.15 51.73 1.85
CA LEU A 823 54.82 50.70 2.84
C LEU A 823 53.44 50.09 2.58
N LYS A 824 52.46 50.88 2.13
CA LYS A 824 51.13 50.39 1.74
C LYS A 824 51.22 49.39 0.60
N LYS A 825 52.10 49.63 -0.37
CA LYS A 825 52.29 48.77 -1.55
C LYS A 825 53.11 47.51 -1.23
N TRP A 826 54.22 47.64 -0.50
CA TRP A 826 55.22 46.56 -0.37
C TRP A 826 55.51 46.11 1.07
N GLY A 827 55.03 46.85 2.07
CA GLY A 827 55.21 46.50 3.48
C GLY A 827 54.52 45.18 3.83
N THR A 828 55.17 44.41 4.69
CA THR A 828 54.72 43.07 5.12
C THR A 828 54.55 42.94 6.63
N GLN A 829 55.35 43.69 7.39
CA GLN A 829 55.43 43.68 8.85
C GLN A 829 54.81 44.94 9.47
N LEU A 830 54.76 46.02 8.70
CA LEU A 830 54.11 47.27 9.08
C LEU A 830 52.75 47.42 8.40
N GLU A 831 51.87 48.15 9.04
CA GLU A 831 50.64 48.66 8.44
C GLU A 831 50.58 50.18 8.56
N VAL A 832 49.98 50.83 7.56
CA VAL A 832 49.88 52.28 7.47
C VAL A 832 48.44 52.72 7.24
N ALA A 833 48.07 53.85 7.85
CA ALA A 833 46.75 54.44 7.77
C ALA A 833 46.83 55.98 7.77
N PRO A 834 45.83 56.69 7.22
CA PRO A 834 45.68 58.12 7.50
C PRO A 834 45.22 58.33 8.96
N SER A 835 45.61 59.44 9.58
CA SER A 835 45.17 59.81 10.93
C SER A 835 43.69 60.20 11.04
N SER A 836 43.03 60.46 9.90
CA SER A 836 41.62 60.85 9.81
C SER A 836 41.03 60.43 8.46
N GLU A 837 39.71 60.23 8.42
CA GLU A 837 38.96 59.98 7.18
C GLU A 837 39.06 61.15 6.18
N LYS A 838 39.31 62.38 6.66
CA LYS A 838 39.46 63.55 5.80
C LYS A 838 40.90 63.66 5.31
N TYR A 839 41.18 63.12 4.12
CA TYR A 839 42.51 63.12 3.51
C TYR A 839 43.25 64.47 3.60
N LYS A 840 42.60 65.59 3.22
CA LYS A 840 43.19 66.94 3.24
C LYS A 840 43.63 67.44 4.63
N GLN A 841 43.12 66.83 5.70
CA GLN A 841 43.40 67.18 7.10
C GLN A 841 44.14 66.04 7.81
N SER A 842 44.46 64.96 7.08
CA SER A 842 45.12 63.80 7.62
C SER A 842 46.63 63.88 7.43
N PHE A 843 47.35 63.13 8.25
CA PHE A 843 48.76 62.81 8.08
C PHE A 843 48.91 61.29 8.18
N PRO A 844 49.93 60.69 7.56
CA PRO A 844 50.09 59.25 7.58
C PRO A 844 50.66 58.78 8.92
N VAL A 845 50.14 57.65 9.40
CA VAL A 845 50.62 56.92 10.58
C VAL A 845 51.07 55.51 10.18
N VAL A 846 51.98 54.95 10.96
CA VAL A 846 52.53 53.60 10.78
C VAL A 846 52.49 52.85 12.10
N SER A 847 52.26 51.54 12.07
CA SER A 847 52.37 50.65 13.23
C SER A 847 52.90 49.28 12.81
N PRO A 848 53.40 48.47 13.75
CA PRO A 848 53.49 47.03 13.54
C PRO A 848 52.12 46.47 13.14
N LYS A 849 52.11 45.49 12.25
CA LYS A 849 50.89 44.89 11.72
C LYS A 849 50.04 44.26 12.83
N GLY A 850 48.75 44.62 12.88
CA GLY A 850 47.82 44.21 13.94
C GLY A 850 47.81 45.11 15.17
N HIS A 851 48.57 46.21 15.17
CA HIS A 851 48.69 47.15 16.29
C HIS A 851 48.25 48.59 15.94
N MET A 852 47.58 48.79 14.80
CA MET A 852 47.04 50.09 14.40
C MET A 852 45.93 50.54 15.37
N SER A 853 46.13 51.70 16.00
CA SER A 853 45.15 52.36 16.87
C SER A 853 45.20 53.87 16.65
N LEU A 854 44.03 54.46 16.34
CA LEU A 854 43.88 55.89 16.06
C LEU A 854 43.34 56.67 17.27
N ASP A 855 42.97 55.99 18.37
CA ASP A 855 42.24 56.57 19.50
C ASP A 855 43.04 57.63 20.30
N ASN A 856 44.37 57.60 20.18
CA ASN A 856 45.30 58.47 20.94
C ASN A 856 45.94 59.59 20.11
N LEU A 857 45.47 59.84 18.87
CA LEU A 857 46.07 60.83 17.95
C LEU A 857 45.58 62.27 18.15
N SER A 858 44.59 62.49 19.01
CA SER A 858 43.91 63.77 19.26
C SER A 858 44.76 64.85 19.95
N GLU A 859 45.95 64.53 20.46
CA GLU A 859 46.88 65.50 21.07
C GLU A 859 47.96 66.04 20.11
N ILE A 860 48.02 65.58 18.85
CA ILE A 860 49.10 65.91 17.89
C ILE A 860 48.77 67.17 17.06
N ASP A 861 48.07 68.14 17.65
CA ASP A 861 47.45 69.27 16.97
C ASP A 861 48.39 70.48 16.72
N LYS A 862 49.71 70.25 16.55
CA LYS A 862 50.70 71.34 16.34
C LYS A 862 51.82 71.08 15.34
N MET A 863 51.75 70.04 14.51
CA MET A 863 52.75 69.81 13.46
C MET A 863 52.21 70.18 12.07
N ILE A 864 52.99 70.97 11.33
CA ILE A 864 52.71 71.33 9.95
C ILE A 864 52.85 70.05 9.10
N PRO A 865 51.80 69.61 8.38
CA PRO A 865 51.86 68.43 7.51
C PRO A 865 52.99 68.57 6.48
N GLY A 866 53.81 67.53 6.30
CA GLY A 866 54.81 67.46 5.22
C GLY A 866 56.23 67.97 5.52
N LYS A 867 56.57 68.35 6.76
CA LYS A 867 57.98 68.60 7.16
C LYS A 867 58.52 67.44 7.98
N ILE A 868 59.43 66.67 7.38
CA ILE A 868 60.29 65.73 8.11
C ILE A 868 61.33 66.56 8.86
N PHE A 869 61.39 66.43 10.18
CA PHE A 869 62.46 67.03 10.98
C PHE A 869 63.70 66.12 10.88
N VAL A 870 64.69 66.51 10.09
CA VAL A 870 66.03 65.95 10.18
C VAL A 870 66.80 66.81 11.18
N ALA A 871 67.32 66.20 12.25
CA ALA A 871 68.25 66.89 13.14
C ALA A 871 69.58 67.08 12.38
N ASP A 872 70.14 68.28 12.43
CA ASP A 872 71.36 68.64 11.70
C ASP A 872 72.50 67.65 12.01
N ASP A 873 73.18 67.20 10.96
CA ASP A 873 74.38 66.37 11.06
C ASP A 873 75.55 67.23 11.58
N LEU A 874 75.87 67.08 12.87
CA LEU A 874 76.95 67.80 13.53
C LEU A 874 78.35 67.39 13.05
N ASP A 875 78.47 66.38 12.19
CA ASP A 875 79.75 65.97 11.60
C ASP A 875 80.17 66.86 10.41
N ASN A 876 79.34 67.83 10.01
CA ASN A 876 79.67 68.84 9.00
C ASN A 876 79.47 70.27 9.53
N ILE A 877 80.16 70.60 10.63
CA ILE A 877 80.18 71.94 11.24
C ILE A 877 80.59 73.05 10.24
N ASP A 878 81.41 72.73 9.25
CA ASP A 878 81.93 73.74 8.31
C ASP A 878 80.82 74.29 7.38
N ASP A 879 79.81 73.50 7.03
CA ASP A 879 78.65 73.98 6.25
C ASP A 879 77.63 74.73 7.14
N LEU A 880 77.48 74.36 8.42
CA LEU A 880 76.60 75.04 9.39
C LEU A 880 77.11 76.42 9.85
N ILE A 881 78.41 76.68 9.78
CA ILE A 881 78.99 78.00 10.11
C ILE A 881 78.94 78.95 8.89
N SER A 882 78.82 78.43 7.68
CA SER A 882 78.79 79.26 6.45
C SER A 882 77.56 80.19 6.39
N ASP A 883 76.44 79.80 6.99
CA ASP A 883 75.21 80.59 7.05
C ASP A 883 75.15 81.61 8.21
N TYR A 884 76.14 81.62 9.13
CA TYR A 884 76.17 82.54 10.29
C TYR A 884 77.21 83.69 10.17
N ILE A 885 78.00 83.78 9.09
CA ILE A 885 79.02 84.85 8.90
C ILE A 885 78.69 85.80 7.73
N LEU A 886 77.45 85.85 7.25
CA LEU A 886 77.03 86.83 6.22
C LEU A 886 75.96 87.84 6.68
N ASP A 887 75.93 88.18 7.97
CA ASP A 887 75.11 89.30 8.47
C ASP A 887 75.89 90.33 9.34
N GLU A 888 77.20 90.48 9.11
CA GLU A 888 77.94 91.70 9.47
C GLU A 888 78.87 92.13 8.33
N GLY A 889 78.36 92.95 7.39
CA GLY A 889 79.21 93.56 6.36
C GLY A 889 78.50 94.19 5.14
N TYR A 890 77.69 95.24 5.40
CA TYR A 890 77.05 96.20 4.48
C TYR A 890 75.76 95.82 3.73
#